data_AF-A0A813GKB9-F1
#
_entry.id   AF-A0A813GKB9-F1
#
_cell.length_a   1.000
_cell.length_b   1.000
_cell.length_c   1.000
_cell.angle_alpha   90.00
_cell.angle_beta   90.00
_cell.angle_gamma   90.00
#
_symmetry.space_group_name_H-M   'P 1'
#
loop_
_entity.id
_entity.type
_entity.pdbx_description
1 polymer ?
#
loop_
_entity_poly.entity_id
_entity_poly.type
_entity_poly.pdbx_seq_one_letter_code
_entity_poly.pdbx_strand_id
1 'polypeptide(L)'
;MALAIIAELRNACEALSAASESALEPAAQLLGHPAGIVKLAAGLVSAVLCGALLNVMPTATGRHLLSTSMGTFLVVALFGPGGFNLLVSVIFTWIAMLCCRQAAGPAVFIGTMVYLLYLHVSNASGLAWKEGNTDYTGAQMIVTLKLTSAALNYADGEDKESLTDFQRAKALTALPSPLAFAGYALNPTALLSAPGCEMSDYLDWAERKGPWSMEKVPSAVLPTLRVLLEAFPYFGLYLALAPIMPESDMHADDAWAARPLWWRTGWLSIFMAVLRCRFYVAWKLAEAAMNASGLGFGGLVDGVPKWDRGTNVEPISFELATSAVSLPAHWNIQTGRWLRHYVYERVAGRGKKPTFLSLLITQIVSGVWHGLYAGYGLFFFFSAFMLQASKVLHHHQQRLSNWRIATAGLAVLHWFLVRVQINFLAEAFVLLEWPLCIRAWQRMQFLGLLVTFSLLAQPQLGKAHGITDPDRGLTSELQMSRDKYNSRLSRLQEPMFQDDNTGYSWIQNFTAPIANNLKQEDMQHGYGVEHWEGGSTYNGQFTQGKKQGHGIYNWPDGSKYMGQWSSNAINGYGHYMGKDGREFRGAWREAVIHGCGEYSWPDGRSFCGQYADDQKHGFGVFTWKDGRRFQGFWQGGKQHGYGVTYKPDGAILRQGVWNMGRQPDESTPTAP
;
A
#
# COMPACT_ATOMS: atom_id res chain seq x y z
N MET A 1 -2.70 10.97 50.60
CA MET A 1 -1.80 11.70 49.67
C MET A 1 -1.95 11.20 48.23
N ALA A 2 -1.43 10.01 47.85
CA ALA A 2 -1.49 9.54 46.45
C ALA A 2 -2.89 9.56 45.82
N LEU A 3 -3.92 9.07 46.51
CA LEU A 3 -5.31 9.12 46.01
C LEU A 3 -5.86 10.56 45.81
N ALA A 4 -5.41 11.52 46.61
CA ALA A 4 -5.80 12.93 46.45
C ALA A 4 -5.14 13.55 45.22
N ILE A 5 -3.84 13.28 45.01
CA ILE A 5 -3.11 13.70 43.81
C ILE A 5 -3.75 13.09 42.55
N ILE A 6 -4.16 11.82 42.59
CA ILE A 6 -4.87 11.17 41.48
C ILE A 6 -6.23 11.85 41.22
N ALA A 7 -6.97 12.22 42.26
CA ALA A 7 -8.25 12.94 42.11
C ALA A 7 -8.06 14.36 41.54
N GLU A 8 -7.06 15.12 42.01
CA GLU A 8 -6.73 16.44 41.48
C GLU A 8 -6.29 16.38 40.00
N LEU A 9 -5.41 15.43 39.66
CA LEU A 9 -4.99 15.19 38.27
C LEU A 9 -6.18 14.81 37.39
N ARG A 10 -7.10 13.96 37.88
CA ARG A 10 -8.32 13.59 37.17
C ARG A 10 -9.17 14.84 36.87
N ASN A 11 -9.46 15.64 37.90
CA ASN A 11 -10.27 16.86 37.75
C ASN A 11 -9.62 17.85 36.78
N ALA A 12 -8.29 18.02 36.82
CA ALA A 12 -7.56 18.87 35.88
C ALA A 12 -7.65 18.36 34.42
N CYS A 13 -7.62 17.04 34.22
CA CYS A 13 -7.78 16.43 32.89
C CYS A 13 -9.23 16.57 32.36
N GLU A 14 -10.24 16.44 33.22
CA GLU A 14 -11.65 16.68 32.87
C GLU A 14 -11.85 18.15 32.48
N ALA A 15 -11.32 19.08 33.27
CA ALA A 15 -11.37 20.52 32.98
C ALA A 15 -10.67 20.89 31.66
N LEU A 16 -9.48 20.33 31.38
CA LEU A 16 -8.77 20.56 30.10
C LEU A 16 -9.58 20.07 28.90
N SER A 17 -10.17 18.87 29.00
CA SER A 17 -10.97 18.28 27.93
C SER A 17 -12.27 19.07 27.68
N ALA A 18 -12.94 19.53 28.74
CA ALA A 18 -14.12 20.38 28.62
C ALA A 18 -13.79 21.78 28.05
N ALA A 19 -12.66 22.36 28.44
CA ALA A 19 -12.21 23.65 27.92
C ALA A 19 -11.87 23.59 26.42
N SER A 20 -11.22 22.51 25.95
CA SER A 20 -10.89 22.33 24.53
C SER A 20 -12.14 22.11 23.66
N GLU A 21 -13.19 21.50 24.21
CA GLU A 21 -14.48 21.31 23.55
C GLU A 21 -15.27 22.62 23.46
N SER A 22 -15.39 23.34 24.57
CA SER A 22 -16.02 24.67 24.63
C SER A 22 -15.36 25.68 23.68
N ALA A 23 -14.04 25.62 23.53
CA ALA A 23 -13.30 26.46 22.58
C ALA A 23 -13.59 26.15 21.09
N LEU A 24 -14.10 24.95 20.78
CA LEU A 24 -14.38 24.50 19.41
C LEU A 24 -15.88 24.50 19.07
N GLU A 25 -16.76 24.68 20.06
CA GLU A 25 -18.21 24.77 19.88
C GLU A 25 -18.65 25.78 18.79
N PRO A 26 -18.07 27.00 18.67
CA PRO A 26 -18.44 27.92 17.58
C PRO A 26 -18.09 27.39 16.18
N ALA A 27 -17.00 26.61 16.06
CA ALA A 27 -16.61 25.99 14.80
C ALA A 27 -17.48 24.75 14.49
N ALA A 28 -17.91 24.01 15.51
CA ALA A 28 -18.87 22.91 15.40
C ALA A 28 -20.22 23.38 14.85
N GLN A 29 -20.75 24.47 15.40
CA GLN A 29 -21.98 25.12 14.94
C GLN A 29 -21.83 25.66 13.50
N LEU A 30 -20.71 26.30 13.16
CA LEU A 30 -20.45 26.80 11.81
C LEU A 30 -20.36 25.67 10.76
N LEU A 31 -19.78 24.53 11.13
CA LEU A 31 -19.60 23.37 10.23
C LEU A 31 -20.80 22.43 10.20
N GLY A 32 -21.81 22.63 11.06
CA GLY A 32 -22.98 21.74 11.16
C GLY A 32 -22.64 20.33 11.65
N HIS A 33 -21.59 20.18 12.48
CA HIS A 33 -21.10 18.90 12.96
C HIS A 33 -20.99 18.85 14.49
N PRO A 34 -21.15 17.67 15.12
CA PRO A 34 -20.92 17.48 16.55
C PRO A 34 -19.54 17.97 17.02
N ALA A 35 -19.50 18.62 18.19
CA ALA A 35 -18.27 19.18 18.76
C ALA A 35 -17.14 18.15 18.89
N GLY A 36 -17.45 16.91 19.29
CA GLY A 36 -16.47 15.81 19.36
C GLY A 36 -15.77 15.50 18.04
N ILE A 37 -16.48 15.55 16.91
CA ILE A 37 -15.89 15.35 15.58
C ILE A 37 -14.94 16.51 15.22
N VAL A 38 -15.35 17.76 15.49
CA VAL A 38 -14.49 18.93 15.26
C VAL A 38 -13.28 18.94 16.19
N LYS A 39 -13.44 18.49 17.44
CA LYS A 39 -12.39 18.27 18.44
C LYS A 39 -11.36 17.25 17.95
N LEU A 40 -11.78 16.10 17.43
CA LEU A 40 -10.90 15.10 16.84
C LEU A 40 -10.16 15.64 15.60
N ALA A 41 -10.84 16.39 14.73
CA ALA A 41 -10.22 17.02 13.56
C ALA A 41 -9.16 18.08 13.96
N ALA A 42 -9.45 18.91 14.96
CA ALA A 42 -8.49 19.85 15.55
C ALA A 42 -7.29 19.12 16.20
N GLY A 43 -7.52 17.95 16.80
CA GLY A 43 -6.47 17.07 17.30
C GLY A 43 -5.53 16.56 16.18
N LEU A 44 -6.09 16.16 15.03
CA LEU A 44 -5.30 15.74 13.87
C LEU A 44 -4.50 16.90 13.25
N VAL A 45 -5.07 18.11 13.19
CA VAL A 45 -4.32 19.32 12.78
C VAL A 45 -3.20 19.65 13.79
N SER A 46 -3.47 19.52 15.09
CA SER A 46 -2.48 19.72 16.15
C SER A 46 -1.33 18.69 16.07
N ALA A 47 -1.61 17.47 15.62
CA ALA A 47 -0.58 16.46 15.36
C ALA A 47 0.40 16.90 14.24
N VAL A 48 -0.03 17.72 13.26
CA VAL A 48 0.87 18.29 12.24
C VAL A 48 1.84 19.30 12.85
N LEU A 49 1.36 20.15 13.77
CA LEU A 49 2.21 21.09 14.51
C LEU A 49 3.19 20.36 15.43
N CYS A 50 2.72 19.34 16.15
CA CYS A 50 3.55 18.41 16.91
C CYS A 50 4.63 17.75 16.04
N GLY A 51 4.28 17.37 14.81
CA GLY A 51 5.23 16.84 13.83
C GLY A 51 6.34 17.83 13.50
N ALA A 52 5.99 19.06 13.12
CA ALA A 52 6.97 20.10 12.81
C ALA A 52 7.96 20.35 13.97
N LEU A 53 7.47 20.32 15.23
CA LEU A 53 8.32 20.42 16.42
C LEU A 53 9.27 19.22 16.57
N LEU A 54 8.80 17.99 16.35
CA LEU A 54 9.64 16.78 16.41
C LEU A 54 10.78 16.78 15.37
N ASN A 55 10.54 17.36 14.19
CA ASN A 55 11.52 17.41 13.11
C ASN A 55 12.75 18.27 13.48
N VAL A 56 12.52 19.40 14.16
CA VAL A 56 13.60 20.29 14.60
C VAL A 56 14.32 19.82 15.86
N MET A 57 13.77 18.85 16.61
CA MET A 57 14.45 18.29 17.79
C MET A 57 15.73 17.54 17.37
N PRO A 58 16.93 17.93 17.88
CA PRO A 58 18.18 17.38 17.39
C PRO A 58 18.51 15.99 17.96
N THR A 59 18.17 15.72 19.22
CA THR A 59 18.58 14.51 19.95
C THR A 59 17.48 13.43 19.98
N ALA A 60 17.89 12.15 19.98
CA ALA A 60 16.97 11.01 20.10
C ALA A 60 16.15 11.07 21.40
N THR A 61 16.82 11.30 22.54
CA THR A 61 16.16 11.50 23.85
C THR A 61 15.15 12.65 23.82
N GLY A 62 15.49 13.75 23.14
CA GLY A 62 14.58 14.89 22.94
C GLY A 62 13.34 14.52 22.13
N ARG A 63 13.50 13.76 21.04
CA ARG A 63 12.36 13.23 20.25
C ARG A 63 11.51 12.27 21.07
N HIS A 64 12.10 11.34 21.83
CA HIS A 64 11.33 10.41 22.67
C HIS A 64 10.54 11.12 23.78
N LEU A 65 11.17 12.07 24.50
CA LEU A 65 10.50 12.89 25.51
C LEU A 65 9.36 13.70 24.90
N LEU A 66 9.61 14.38 23.78
CA LEU A 66 8.63 15.26 23.14
C LEU A 66 7.47 14.46 22.50
N SER A 67 7.75 13.29 21.90
CA SER A 67 6.70 12.37 21.45
C SER A 67 5.83 11.91 22.62
N THR A 68 6.45 11.51 23.73
CA THR A 68 5.73 11.04 24.94
C THR A 68 4.85 12.15 25.52
N SER A 69 5.40 13.35 25.73
CA SER A 69 4.72 14.45 26.40
C SER A 69 3.60 15.04 25.52
N MET A 70 3.88 15.35 24.25
CA MET A 70 2.87 15.90 23.34
C MET A 70 1.78 14.88 23.02
N GLY A 71 2.13 13.60 22.88
CA GLY A 71 1.15 12.53 22.69
C GLY A 71 0.21 12.36 23.89
N THR A 72 0.77 12.32 25.10
CA THR A 72 -0.02 12.25 26.33
C THR A 72 -0.93 13.48 26.46
N PHE A 73 -0.38 14.68 26.26
CA PHE A 73 -1.16 15.92 26.29
C PHE A 73 -2.30 15.91 25.26
N LEU A 74 -2.02 15.49 24.02
CA LEU A 74 -3.00 15.46 22.93
C LEU A 74 -4.16 14.51 23.26
N VAL A 75 -3.88 13.30 23.76
CA VAL A 75 -4.91 12.32 24.12
C VAL A 75 -5.71 12.79 25.35
N VAL A 76 -5.07 13.40 26.35
CA VAL A 76 -5.76 13.96 27.53
C VAL A 76 -6.61 15.19 27.18
N ALA A 77 -6.13 16.06 26.29
CA ALA A 77 -6.89 17.23 25.82
C ALA A 77 -8.12 16.85 24.99
N LEU A 78 -8.09 15.71 24.28
CA LEU A 78 -9.22 15.22 23.49
C LEU A 78 -10.21 14.40 24.33
N PHE A 79 -9.72 13.50 25.18
CA PHE A 79 -10.52 12.46 25.83
C PHE A 79 -10.51 12.51 27.38
N GLY A 80 -9.93 13.54 27.97
CA GLY A 80 -9.82 13.71 29.42
C GLY A 80 -9.05 12.56 30.10
N PRO A 81 -9.43 12.15 31.32
CA PRO A 81 -8.81 11.02 32.03
C PRO A 81 -8.89 9.70 31.26
N GLY A 82 -9.88 9.54 30.36
CA GLY A 82 -10.02 8.35 29.52
C GLY A 82 -8.77 8.08 28.69
N GLY A 83 -8.01 9.12 28.33
CA GLY A 83 -6.74 9.01 27.63
C GLY A 83 -5.68 8.15 28.34
N PHE A 84 -5.71 8.05 29.67
CA PHE A 84 -4.75 7.23 30.41
C PHE A 84 -4.94 5.72 30.23
N ASN A 85 -6.09 5.25 29.71
CA ASN A 85 -6.28 3.83 29.39
C ASN A 85 -5.27 3.32 28.35
N LEU A 86 -4.79 4.19 27.45
CA LEU A 86 -3.72 3.83 26.51
C LEU A 86 -2.44 3.39 27.23
N LEU A 87 -2.10 4.03 28.36
CA LEU A 87 -0.91 3.69 29.14
C LEU A 87 -0.97 2.28 29.72
N VAL A 88 -2.17 1.76 30.02
CA VAL A 88 -2.35 0.38 30.50
C VAL A 88 -1.79 -0.62 29.49
N SER A 89 -2.16 -0.46 28.21
CA SER A 89 -1.64 -1.31 27.12
C SER A 89 -0.14 -1.13 26.89
N VAL A 90 0.36 0.11 26.94
CA VAL A 90 1.79 0.42 26.75
C VAL A 90 2.64 -0.22 27.85
N ILE A 91 2.26 -0.04 29.12
CA ILE A 91 2.96 -0.57 30.29
C ILE A 91 2.91 -2.11 30.27
N PHE A 92 1.72 -2.70 30.05
CA PHE A 92 1.56 -4.14 29.91
C PHE A 92 2.48 -4.73 28.84
N THR A 93 2.55 -4.09 27.66
CA THR A 93 3.37 -4.57 26.55
C THR A 93 4.86 -4.51 26.87
N TRP A 94 5.34 -3.40 27.43
CA TRP A 94 6.75 -3.27 27.78
C TRP A 94 7.16 -4.27 28.87
N ILE A 95 6.30 -4.50 29.87
CA ILE A 95 6.52 -5.53 30.90
C ILE A 95 6.51 -6.94 30.27
N ALA A 96 5.58 -7.26 29.37
CA ALA A 96 5.55 -8.56 28.70
C ALA A 96 6.84 -8.82 27.89
N MET A 97 7.33 -7.80 27.17
CA MET A 97 8.61 -7.84 26.45
C MET A 97 9.82 -7.96 27.39
N LEU A 98 9.79 -7.33 28.57
CA LEU A 98 10.84 -7.48 29.59
C LEU A 98 10.86 -8.89 30.20
N CYS A 99 9.69 -9.45 30.53
CA CYS A 99 9.58 -10.69 31.30
C CYS A 99 9.85 -11.95 30.48
N CYS A 100 9.34 -12.06 29.24
CA CYS A 100 9.57 -13.24 28.41
C CYS A 100 9.48 -12.93 26.92
N ARG A 101 10.64 -12.85 26.27
CA ARG A 101 10.78 -12.47 24.86
C ARG A 101 9.96 -13.32 23.89
N GLN A 102 10.01 -14.64 24.03
CA GLN A 102 9.31 -15.57 23.14
C GLN A 102 7.78 -15.55 23.34
N ALA A 103 7.31 -15.38 24.57
CA ALA A 103 5.89 -15.31 24.89
C ALA A 103 5.28 -13.91 24.66
N ALA A 104 6.11 -12.85 24.60
CA ALA A 104 5.66 -11.46 24.50
C ALA A 104 4.72 -11.23 23.31
N GLY A 105 5.08 -11.69 22.11
CA GLY A 105 4.25 -11.52 20.91
C GLY A 105 2.81 -12.03 21.08
N PRO A 106 2.60 -13.34 21.35
CA PRO A 106 1.26 -13.89 21.60
C PRO A 106 0.54 -13.29 22.81
N ALA A 107 1.25 -13.06 23.93
CA ALA A 107 0.65 -12.51 25.15
C ALA A 107 0.15 -11.07 24.94
N VAL A 108 0.92 -10.25 24.23
CA VAL A 108 0.55 -8.87 23.89
C VAL A 108 -0.59 -8.86 22.88
N PHE A 109 -0.56 -9.73 21.87
CA PHE A 109 -1.65 -9.84 20.89
C PHE A 109 -2.99 -10.15 21.55
N ILE A 110 -3.03 -11.16 22.42
CA ILE A 110 -4.25 -11.52 23.14
C ILE A 110 -4.64 -10.43 24.15
N GLY A 111 -3.71 -9.99 25.00
CA GLY A 111 -4.00 -9.04 26.08
C GLY A 111 -4.47 -7.67 25.58
N THR A 112 -3.82 -7.10 24.56
CA THR A 112 -4.22 -5.80 24.01
C THR A 112 -5.51 -5.87 23.19
N MET A 113 -5.83 -7.01 22.55
CA MET A 113 -7.13 -7.21 21.91
C MET A 113 -8.26 -7.40 22.93
N VAL A 114 -8.06 -8.20 23.97
CA VAL A 114 -9.07 -8.38 25.04
C VAL A 114 -9.33 -7.05 25.75
N TYR A 115 -8.28 -6.26 26.03
CA TYR A 115 -8.44 -4.94 26.65
C TYR A 115 -9.12 -3.94 25.70
N LEU A 116 -8.76 -3.91 24.42
CA LEU A 116 -9.46 -3.09 23.41
C LEU A 116 -10.95 -3.45 23.31
N LEU A 117 -11.30 -4.74 23.32
CA LEU A 117 -12.68 -5.20 23.33
C LEU A 117 -13.44 -4.78 24.59
N TYR A 118 -12.80 -4.88 25.77
CA TYR A 118 -13.36 -4.36 27.02
C TYR A 118 -13.67 -2.87 26.91
N LEU A 119 -12.76 -2.07 26.33
CA LEU A 119 -12.97 -0.63 26.15
C LEU A 119 -14.06 -0.30 25.13
N HIS A 120 -14.13 -1.01 24.00
CA HIS A 120 -15.21 -0.88 23.02
C HIS A 120 -16.59 -1.13 23.65
N VAL A 121 -16.69 -2.15 24.51
CA VAL A 121 -17.93 -2.51 25.20
C VAL A 121 -18.26 -1.51 26.31
N SER A 122 -17.28 -1.08 27.11
CA SER A 122 -17.52 -0.20 28.26
C SER A 122 -17.88 1.25 27.87
N ASN A 123 -17.46 1.70 26.68
CA ASN A 123 -17.79 3.03 26.15
C ASN A 123 -18.90 2.99 25.07
N ALA A 124 -19.41 1.81 24.69
CA ALA A 124 -20.36 1.61 23.57
C ALA A 124 -19.89 2.29 22.25
N SER A 125 -18.58 2.24 21.99
CA SER A 125 -17.87 3.16 21.09
C SER A 125 -18.44 3.26 19.67
N GLY A 126 -18.94 2.15 19.11
CA GLY A 126 -19.54 2.14 17.78
C GLY A 126 -20.79 3.02 17.68
N LEU A 127 -21.68 2.98 18.68
CA LEU A 127 -22.86 3.86 18.72
C LEU A 127 -22.47 5.30 19.10
N ALA A 128 -21.60 5.46 20.10
CA ALA A 128 -21.12 6.78 20.52
C ALA A 128 -20.51 7.57 19.33
N TRP A 129 -19.64 6.95 18.55
CA TRP A 129 -19.02 7.59 17.39
C TRP A 129 -20.01 7.89 16.26
N LYS A 130 -21.04 7.06 16.09
CA LYS A 130 -22.13 7.29 15.12
C LYS A 130 -22.97 8.51 15.51
N GLU A 131 -23.14 8.75 16.80
CA GLU A 131 -23.76 9.97 17.36
C GLU A 131 -22.81 11.19 17.36
N GLY A 132 -21.54 11.00 17.01
CA GLY A 132 -20.50 12.04 17.01
C GLY A 132 -19.74 12.21 18.33
N ASN A 133 -20.03 11.37 19.32
CA ASN A 133 -19.32 11.29 20.60
C ASN A 133 -18.02 10.48 20.41
N THR A 134 -16.88 11.15 20.22
CA THR A 134 -15.58 10.51 20.01
C THR A 134 -14.93 10.13 21.34
N ASP A 135 -14.46 8.89 21.46
CA ASP A 135 -13.73 8.40 22.64
C ASP A 135 -12.28 7.99 22.32
N TYR A 136 -11.55 7.59 23.36
CA TYR A 136 -10.14 7.18 23.27
C TYR A 136 -9.93 5.79 22.64
N THR A 137 -10.99 5.03 22.32
CA THR A 137 -10.83 3.68 21.76
C THR A 137 -10.20 3.70 20.37
N GLY A 138 -10.36 4.78 19.60
CA GLY A 138 -9.77 4.93 18.28
C GLY A 138 -8.25 5.11 18.35
N ALA A 139 -7.77 5.88 19.33
CA ALA A 139 -6.34 5.97 19.61
C ALA A 139 -5.81 4.64 20.18
N GLN A 140 -6.59 3.96 21.04
CA GLN A 140 -6.26 2.61 21.51
C GLN A 140 -6.19 1.58 20.37
N MET A 141 -7.06 1.66 19.34
CA MET A 141 -7.01 0.78 18.16
C MET A 141 -5.66 0.91 17.45
N ILE A 142 -5.17 2.13 17.22
CA ILE A 142 -3.85 2.40 16.63
C ILE A 142 -2.71 1.93 17.53
N VAL A 143 -2.80 2.19 18.84
CA VAL A 143 -1.83 1.72 19.84
C VAL A 143 -1.75 0.20 19.86
N THR A 144 -2.88 -0.52 19.79
CA THR A 144 -2.92 -1.99 19.70
C THR A 144 -2.16 -2.52 18.48
N LEU A 145 -2.28 -1.89 17.29
CA LEU A 145 -1.47 -2.28 16.12
C LEU A 145 0.03 -2.14 16.42
N LYS A 146 0.44 -0.97 16.92
CA LYS A 146 1.85 -0.62 17.20
C LYS A 146 2.48 -1.53 18.27
N LEU A 147 1.75 -1.81 19.35
CA LEU A 147 2.21 -2.64 20.45
C LEU A 147 2.35 -4.11 20.04
N THR A 148 1.40 -4.63 19.27
CA THR A 148 1.47 -6.01 18.77
C THR A 148 2.57 -6.19 17.73
N SER A 149 2.77 -5.23 16.81
CA SER A 149 3.94 -5.19 15.92
C SER A 149 5.25 -5.23 16.72
N ALA A 150 5.42 -4.32 17.70
CA ALA A 150 6.66 -4.21 18.47
C ALA A 150 6.97 -5.50 19.27
N ALA A 151 5.97 -6.11 19.91
CA ALA A 151 6.16 -7.35 20.68
C ALA A 151 6.48 -8.56 19.78
N LEU A 152 5.84 -8.67 18.62
CA LEU A 152 6.12 -9.75 17.66
C LEU A 152 7.48 -9.55 16.97
N ASN A 153 7.83 -8.32 16.57
CA ASN A 153 9.15 -7.98 16.03
C ASN A 153 10.27 -8.25 17.05
N TYR A 154 10.02 -8.02 18.34
CA TYR A 154 10.96 -8.36 19.41
C TYR A 154 11.12 -9.87 19.58
N ALA A 155 10.04 -10.63 19.60
CA ALA A 155 10.10 -12.10 19.63
C ALA A 155 10.87 -12.67 18.41
N ASP A 156 10.59 -12.17 17.21
CA ASP A 156 11.26 -12.60 15.96
C ASP A 156 12.79 -12.36 15.98
N GLY A 157 13.28 -11.39 16.75
CA GLY A 157 14.72 -11.06 16.77
C GLY A 157 15.64 -12.15 17.36
N GLU A 158 15.10 -13.19 18.01
CA GLU A 158 15.85 -14.38 18.43
C GLU A 158 16.01 -15.45 17.33
N ASP A 159 15.09 -15.54 16.37
CA ASP A 159 14.98 -16.66 15.41
C ASP A 159 14.93 -16.13 13.98
N LYS A 160 16.07 -16.16 13.29
CA LYS A 160 16.27 -15.50 11.99
C LYS A 160 16.15 -16.43 10.78
N GLU A 161 16.02 -17.73 10.97
CA GLU A 161 16.09 -18.69 9.86
C GLU A 161 14.74 -18.88 9.16
N SER A 162 13.63 -18.69 9.88
CA SER A 162 12.28 -19.01 9.42
C SER A 162 11.37 -17.79 9.12
N LEU A 163 11.93 -16.58 9.15
CA LEU A 163 11.22 -15.31 8.94
C LEU A 163 11.07 -14.92 7.46
N THR A 164 9.95 -14.26 7.13
CA THR A 164 9.80 -13.53 5.86
C THR A 164 10.74 -12.33 5.80
N ASP A 165 10.98 -11.79 4.60
CA ASP A 165 11.90 -10.64 4.43
C ASP A 165 11.43 -9.40 5.22
N PHE A 166 10.12 -9.15 5.27
CA PHE A 166 9.55 -8.09 6.11
C PHE A 166 9.82 -8.33 7.60
N GLN A 167 9.50 -9.52 8.11
CA GLN A 167 9.72 -9.88 9.52
C GLN A 167 11.21 -9.76 9.90
N ARG A 168 12.11 -10.24 9.04
CA ARG A 168 13.57 -10.14 9.18
C ARG A 168 14.03 -8.67 9.20
N ALA A 169 13.48 -7.83 8.34
CA ALA A 169 13.83 -6.41 8.25
C ALA A 169 13.28 -5.56 9.42
N LYS A 170 12.21 -6.02 10.09
CA LYS A 170 11.59 -5.29 11.22
C LYS A 170 11.90 -5.87 12.59
N ALA A 171 12.52 -7.06 12.67
CA ALA A 171 12.93 -7.72 13.89
C ALA A 171 13.80 -6.82 14.81
N LEU A 172 13.41 -6.70 16.08
CA LEU A 172 14.12 -5.89 17.07
C LEU A 172 15.09 -6.77 17.85
N THR A 173 16.40 -6.59 17.70
CA THR A 173 17.41 -7.43 18.39
C THR A 173 17.52 -7.13 19.89
N ALA A 174 17.25 -5.91 20.32
CA ALA A 174 17.34 -5.46 21.72
C ALA A 174 16.00 -4.91 22.24
N LEU A 175 15.81 -4.95 23.57
CA LEU A 175 14.65 -4.37 24.23
C LEU A 175 14.75 -2.83 24.19
N PRO A 176 13.77 -2.09 23.65
CA PRO A 176 13.79 -0.63 23.69
C PRO A 176 13.69 -0.12 25.13
N SER A 177 14.37 1.00 25.41
CA SER A 177 14.25 1.67 26.71
C SER A 177 12.79 2.09 26.97
N PRO A 178 12.36 2.19 28.25
CA PRO A 178 10.99 2.62 28.57
C PRO A 178 10.59 3.94 27.90
N LEU A 179 11.53 4.89 27.84
CA LEU A 179 11.33 6.20 27.21
C LEU A 179 11.20 6.10 25.68
N ALA A 180 12.06 5.31 25.02
CA ALA A 180 11.94 5.11 23.57
C ALA A 180 10.64 4.38 23.21
N PHE A 181 10.23 3.40 24.02
CA PHE A 181 8.99 2.66 23.83
C PHE A 181 7.73 3.51 24.07
N ALA A 182 7.72 4.32 25.13
CA ALA A 182 6.64 5.28 25.39
C ALA A 182 6.55 6.33 24.27
N GLY A 183 7.68 6.86 23.82
CA GLY A 183 7.76 7.81 22.72
C GLY A 183 7.26 7.23 21.40
N TYR A 184 7.55 5.95 21.12
CA TYR A 184 6.98 5.24 19.97
C TYR A 184 5.46 5.11 20.09
N ALA A 185 4.98 4.50 21.18
CA ALA A 185 3.58 4.18 21.37
C ALA A 185 2.70 5.44 21.35
N LEU A 186 3.17 6.51 21.97
CA LEU A 186 2.47 7.80 22.12
C LEU A 186 2.91 8.85 21.10
N ASN A 187 3.65 8.52 20.04
CA ASN A 187 4.06 9.52 19.03
C ASN A 187 2.82 10.23 18.42
N PRO A 188 2.60 11.55 18.64
CA PRO A 188 1.35 12.23 18.28
C PRO A 188 1.05 12.17 16.77
N THR A 189 2.07 12.06 15.91
CA THR A 189 1.89 11.95 14.46
C THR A 189 1.36 10.59 13.99
N ALA A 190 1.22 9.63 14.91
CA ALA A 190 0.84 8.24 14.65
C ALA A 190 0.06 7.66 15.86
N LEU A 191 -0.88 8.45 16.40
CA LEU A 191 -1.60 8.16 17.65
C LEU A 191 -3.12 8.25 17.52
N LEU A 192 -3.65 9.36 17.01
CA LEU A 192 -5.11 9.57 16.88
C LEU A 192 -5.72 8.83 15.69
N SER A 193 -4.92 8.62 14.64
CA SER A 193 -5.27 7.84 13.46
C SER A 193 -4.00 7.28 12.83
N ALA A 194 -4.16 6.28 11.96
CA ALA A 194 -3.07 5.78 11.13
C ALA A 194 -2.61 6.87 10.13
N PRO A 195 -1.32 6.93 9.75
CA PRO A 195 -0.38 5.81 9.65
C PRO A 195 0.20 5.29 10.97
N GLY A 196 0.25 3.97 11.11
CA GLY A 196 1.20 3.32 12.02
C GLY A 196 2.62 3.35 11.44
N CYS A 197 3.61 3.14 12.29
CA CYS A 197 4.99 2.86 11.89
C CYS A 197 5.53 1.66 12.67
N GLU A 198 6.55 1.00 12.13
CA GLU A 198 7.27 -0.04 12.84
C GLU A 198 8.21 0.57 13.88
N MET A 199 8.40 -0.14 15.00
CA MET A 199 9.26 0.32 16.09
C MET A 199 10.72 0.54 15.63
N SER A 200 11.23 -0.29 14.73
CA SER A 200 12.55 -0.13 14.12
C SER A 200 12.67 1.17 13.31
N ASP A 201 11.66 1.49 12.49
CA ASP A 201 11.64 2.73 11.72
C ASP A 201 11.57 3.98 12.63
N TYR A 202 10.82 3.91 13.73
CA TYR A 202 10.77 4.98 14.73
C TYR A 202 12.11 5.18 15.46
N LEU A 203 12.79 4.09 15.85
CA LEU A 203 14.10 4.14 16.47
C LEU A 203 15.14 4.73 15.50
N ASP A 204 15.17 4.25 14.26
CA ASP A 204 16.10 4.75 13.23
C ASP A 204 15.85 6.24 12.92
N TRP A 205 14.59 6.68 12.83
CA TRP A 205 14.26 8.10 12.71
C TRP A 205 14.71 8.90 13.94
N ALA A 206 14.49 8.39 15.16
CA ALA A 206 14.89 9.07 16.39
C ALA A 206 16.41 9.23 16.49
N GLU A 207 17.17 8.23 16.04
CA GLU A 207 18.64 8.18 16.10
C GLU A 207 19.33 8.70 14.83
N ARG A 208 18.59 9.13 13.79
CA ARG A 208 19.09 9.52 12.45
C ARG A 208 19.91 8.42 11.76
N LYS A 209 19.38 7.20 11.75
CA LYS A 209 19.92 6.04 11.04
C LYS A 209 19.15 5.77 9.74
N GLY A 210 19.57 4.77 8.97
CA GLY A 210 18.89 4.35 7.74
C GLY A 210 18.72 5.53 6.75
N PRO A 211 17.51 5.76 6.21
CA PRO A 211 17.22 6.91 5.34
C PRO A 211 17.55 8.28 5.93
N TRP A 212 17.57 8.42 7.26
CA TRP A 212 17.85 9.68 7.95
C TRP A 212 19.32 9.91 8.28
N SER A 213 20.22 9.02 7.84
CA SER A 213 21.68 9.13 8.07
C SER A 213 22.39 10.15 7.19
N MET A 214 21.68 10.76 6.23
CA MET A 214 22.23 11.78 5.34
C MET A 214 22.52 13.09 6.09
N GLU A 215 23.63 13.76 5.73
CA GLU A 215 24.03 15.07 6.29
C GLU A 215 22.89 16.10 6.24
N LYS A 216 22.13 16.11 5.15
CA LYS A 216 20.94 16.94 4.97
C LYS A 216 19.76 16.10 4.48
N VAL A 217 18.86 15.78 5.41
CA VAL A 217 17.56 15.17 5.07
C VAL A 217 16.71 16.19 4.25
N PRO A 218 16.04 15.76 3.17
CA PRO A 218 15.11 16.59 2.40
C PRO A 218 14.06 17.29 3.26
N SER A 219 13.62 18.49 2.84
CA SER A 219 12.62 19.26 3.60
C SER A 219 11.24 18.60 3.56
N ALA A 220 10.66 18.43 4.75
CA ALA A 220 9.30 17.94 4.96
C ALA A 220 8.19 18.91 4.51
N VAL A 221 8.50 20.20 4.33
CA VAL A 221 7.49 21.27 4.19
C VAL A 221 6.61 21.07 2.96
N LEU A 222 7.22 20.91 1.76
CA LEU A 222 6.46 20.73 0.52
C LEU A 222 5.67 19.41 0.48
N PRO A 223 6.22 18.24 0.89
CA PRO A 223 5.45 17.00 1.08
C PRO A 223 4.26 17.16 2.03
N THR A 224 4.44 17.84 3.17
CA THR A 224 3.37 18.10 4.15
C THR A 224 2.27 18.96 3.53
N LEU A 225 2.63 20.09 2.91
CA LEU A 225 1.69 20.99 2.24
C LEU A 225 0.93 20.28 1.10
N ARG A 226 1.60 19.43 0.32
CA ARG A 226 0.97 18.65 -0.74
C ARG A 226 -0.12 17.73 -0.18
N VAL A 227 0.17 16.98 0.87
CA VAL A 227 -0.79 16.04 1.47
C VAL A 227 -1.99 16.78 2.10
N LEU A 228 -1.74 17.95 2.72
CA LEU A 228 -2.82 18.83 3.18
C LEU A 228 -3.67 19.36 2.01
N LEU A 229 -3.06 19.74 0.89
CA LEU A 229 -3.77 20.18 -0.31
C LEU A 229 -4.58 19.05 -0.95
N GLU A 230 -4.07 17.81 -0.93
CA GLU A 230 -4.80 16.61 -1.36
C GLU A 230 -6.05 16.33 -0.50
N ALA A 231 -6.12 16.80 0.75
CA ALA A 231 -7.27 16.59 1.63
C ALA A 231 -8.47 17.52 1.33
N PHE A 232 -8.24 18.75 0.86
CA PHE A 232 -9.30 19.76 0.70
C PHE A 232 -10.46 19.35 -0.23
N PRO A 233 -10.24 18.72 -1.40
CA PRO A 233 -11.35 18.31 -2.27
C PRO A 233 -12.31 17.33 -1.59
N TYR A 234 -11.79 16.38 -0.82
CA TYR A 234 -12.60 15.42 -0.08
C TYR A 234 -13.33 16.08 1.10
N PHE A 235 -12.69 17.03 1.77
CA PHE A 235 -13.35 17.81 2.83
C PHE A 235 -14.51 18.66 2.29
N GLY A 236 -14.31 19.38 1.20
CA GLY A 236 -15.35 20.16 0.54
C GLY A 236 -16.51 19.29 0.02
N LEU A 237 -16.19 18.13 -0.57
CA LEU A 237 -17.20 17.18 -1.04
C LEU A 237 -18.03 16.60 0.13
N TYR A 238 -17.39 16.29 1.26
CA TYR A 238 -18.06 15.81 2.46
C TYR A 238 -19.01 16.87 3.03
N LEU A 239 -18.53 18.09 3.27
CA LEU A 239 -19.36 19.19 3.79
C LEU A 239 -20.54 19.54 2.87
N ALA A 240 -20.35 19.49 1.55
CA ALA A 240 -21.40 19.84 0.58
C ALA A 240 -22.50 18.77 0.46
N LEU A 241 -22.18 17.49 0.61
CA LEU A 241 -23.10 16.39 0.29
C LEU A 241 -23.56 15.56 1.49
N ALA A 242 -22.77 15.44 2.56
CA ALA A 242 -23.18 14.64 3.73
C ALA A 242 -24.48 15.12 4.40
N PRO A 243 -24.75 16.44 4.55
CA PRO A 243 -25.99 16.91 5.17
C PRO A 243 -27.27 16.59 4.37
N ILE A 244 -27.16 16.31 3.07
CA ILE A 244 -28.30 16.00 2.19
C ILE A 244 -28.40 14.51 1.82
N MET A 245 -27.56 13.67 2.42
CA MET A 245 -27.56 12.21 2.22
C MET A 245 -27.43 11.49 3.58
N PRO A 246 -28.47 11.51 4.44
CA PRO A 246 -28.39 10.97 5.78
C PRO A 246 -28.33 9.42 5.80
N GLU A 247 -27.61 8.86 6.78
CA GLU A 247 -27.42 7.39 6.89
C GLU A 247 -28.74 6.61 7.11
N SER A 248 -29.80 7.31 7.53
CA SER A 248 -31.17 6.80 7.71
C SER A 248 -31.78 6.26 6.43
N ASP A 249 -31.49 6.85 5.26
CA ASP A 249 -32.20 6.57 4.01
C ASP A 249 -32.05 5.09 3.58
N MET A 250 -30.91 4.48 3.90
CA MET A 250 -30.63 3.07 3.63
C MET A 250 -31.65 2.11 4.26
N HIS A 251 -32.30 2.48 5.38
CA HIS A 251 -33.08 1.55 6.20
C HIS A 251 -34.39 2.10 6.81
N ALA A 252 -34.61 3.42 6.80
CA ALA A 252 -35.82 4.05 7.33
C ALA A 252 -36.86 4.33 6.23
N ASP A 253 -36.48 5.02 5.15
CA ASP A 253 -37.44 5.56 4.17
C ASP A 253 -38.01 4.48 3.21
N ASP A 254 -39.31 4.18 3.31
CA ASP A 254 -39.99 3.25 2.39
C ASP A 254 -40.21 3.84 0.99
N ALA A 255 -40.25 5.18 0.83
CA ALA A 255 -40.29 5.83 -0.47
C ALA A 255 -38.93 5.70 -1.21
N TRP A 256 -37.81 5.74 -0.48
CA TRP A 256 -36.49 5.33 -0.99
C TRP A 256 -36.48 3.85 -1.37
N ALA A 257 -37.06 2.98 -0.53
CA ALA A 257 -37.14 1.55 -0.81
C ALA A 257 -37.97 1.23 -2.07
N ALA A 258 -38.98 2.03 -2.41
CA ALA A 258 -39.78 1.89 -3.63
C ALA A 258 -39.04 2.29 -4.92
N ARG A 259 -37.85 2.92 -4.85
CA ARG A 259 -37.05 3.28 -6.02
C ARG A 259 -36.49 2.02 -6.72
N PRO A 260 -36.29 2.05 -8.05
CA PRO A 260 -35.74 0.91 -8.78
C PRO A 260 -34.31 0.58 -8.33
N LEU A 261 -33.90 -0.68 -8.42
CA LEU A 261 -32.61 -1.16 -7.90
C LEU A 261 -31.41 -0.39 -8.47
N TRP A 262 -31.41 -0.04 -9.76
CA TRP A 262 -30.33 0.73 -10.37
C TRP A 262 -30.15 2.12 -9.72
N TRP A 263 -31.25 2.77 -9.32
CA TRP A 263 -31.21 4.06 -8.64
C TRP A 263 -30.65 3.93 -7.23
N ARG A 264 -31.14 2.94 -6.46
CA ARG A 264 -30.66 2.67 -5.09
C ARG A 264 -29.17 2.32 -5.08
N THR A 265 -28.71 1.50 -6.04
CA THR A 265 -27.28 1.18 -6.23
C THR A 265 -26.44 2.40 -6.63
N GLY A 266 -26.95 3.27 -7.51
CA GLY A 266 -26.28 4.53 -7.87
C GLY A 266 -26.17 5.49 -6.69
N TRP A 267 -27.29 5.73 -5.99
CA TRP A 267 -27.34 6.56 -4.78
C TRP A 267 -26.41 6.03 -3.69
N LEU A 268 -26.45 4.72 -3.40
CA LEU A 268 -25.59 4.08 -2.40
C LEU A 268 -24.10 4.24 -2.76
N SER A 269 -23.77 4.19 -4.05
CA SER A 269 -22.39 4.37 -4.50
C SER A 269 -21.89 5.80 -4.30
N ILE A 270 -22.75 6.80 -4.50
CA ILE A 270 -22.44 8.22 -4.23
C ILE A 270 -22.36 8.45 -2.71
N PHE A 271 -23.37 8.01 -1.94
CA PHE A 271 -23.42 8.12 -0.48
C PHE A 271 -22.17 7.52 0.16
N MET A 272 -21.78 6.30 -0.23
CA MET A 272 -20.60 5.64 0.33
C MET A 272 -19.29 6.34 -0.07
N ALA A 273 -19.19 6.95 -1.26
CA ALA A 273 -18.03 7.76 -1.63
C ALA A 273 -17.94 9.06 -0.83
N VAL A 274 -19.06 9.75 -0.61
CA VAL A 274 -19.16 10.93 0.28
C VAL A 274 -18.79 10.53 1.70
N LEU A 275 -19.34 9.45 2.23
CA LEU A 275 -19.05 8.98 3.59
C LEU A 275 -17.58 8.58 3.77
N ARG A 276 -16.94 8.01 2.73
CA ARG A 276 -15.50 7.70 2.75
C ARG A 276 -14.61 8.95 2.83
N CYS A 277 -15.08 10.10 2.36
CA CYS A 277 -14.29 11.34 2.40
C CYS A 277 -13.88 11.76 3.83
N ARG A 278 -14.69 11.47 4.86
CA ARG A 278 -14.29 11.73 6.26
C ARG A 278 -13.01 10.97 6.67
N PHE A 279 -12.86 9.74 6.18
CA PHE A 279 -11.66 8.92 6.40
C PHE A 279 -10.49 9.38 5.54
N TYR A 280 -10.75 9.80 4.28
CA TYR A 280 -9.72 10.38 3.42
C TYR A 280 -9.09 11.62 4.04
N VAL A 281 -9.91 12.54 4.56
CA VAL A 281 -9.41 13.74 5.27
C VAL A 281 -8.64 13.35 6.53
N ALA A 282 -9.19 12.49 7.39
CA ALA A 282 -8.54 12.11 8.64
C ALA A 282 -7.16 11.45 8.42
N TRP A 283 -7.06 10.51 7.47
CA TRP A 283 -5.81 9.84 7.14
C TRP A 283 -4.82 10.74 6.40
N LYS A 284 -5.28 11.68 5.55
CA LYS A 284 -4.39 12.67 4.92
C LYS A 284 -3.84 13.66 5.95
N LEU A 285 -4.62 14.08 6.95
CA LEU A 285 -4.09 14.89 8.06
C LEU A 285 -3.02 14.14 8.87
N ALA A 286 -3.22 12.85 9.14
CA ALA A 286 -2.25 12.02 9.85
C ALA A 286 -0.98 11.73 9.01
N GLU A 287 -1.13 11.47 7.70
CA GLU A 287 -0.02 11.38 6.74
C GLU A 287 0.78 12.70 6.70
N ALA A 288 0.10 13.85 6.67
CA ALA A 288 0.74 15.16 6.76
C ALA A 288 1.48 15.36 8.08
N ALA A 289 0.95 14.89 9.20
CA ALA A 289 1.63 14.95 10.49
C ALA A 289 2.91 14.10 10.53
N MET A 290 2.87 12.89 9.96
CA MET A 290 4.05 12.02 9.87
C MET A 290 5.08 12.59 8.89
N ASN A 291 4.66 13.22 7.80
CA ASN A 291 5.56 13.96 6.91
C ASN A 291 6.19 15.16 7.64
N ALA A 292 5.42 15.93 8.41
CA ALA A 292 5.90 17.10 9.13
C ALA A 292 7.02 16.79 10.13
N SER A 293 7.01 15.61 10.76
CA SER A 293 8.08 15.13 11.67
C SER A 293 9.33 14.60 10.99
N GLY A 294 9.33 14.50 9.65
CA GLY A 294 10.38 13.82 8.90
C GLY A 294 10.30 12.28 8.95
N LEU A 295 9.46 11.70 9.82
CA LEU A 295 9.27 10.25 9.93
C LEU A 295 8.60 9.67 8.67
N GLY A 296 7.81 10.46 7.95
CA GLY A 296 7.16 10.06 6.70
C GLY A 296 8.12 9.84 5.52
N PHE A 297 9.41 10.18 5.69
CA PHE A 297 10.43 9.98 4.66
C PHE A 297 10.71 8.48 4.43
N GLY A 298 10.49 8.04 3.19
CA GLY A 298 10.78 6.68 2.74
C GLY A 298 12.25 6.48 2.35
N GLY A 299 12.91 7.54 1.88
CA GLY A 299 14.28 7.51 1.37
C GLY A 299 14.41 8.20 0.01
N LEU A 300 15.52 7.94 -0.68
CA LEU A 300 15.74 8.37 -2.05
C LEU A 300 15.50 7.21 -3.01
N VAL A 301 14.72 7.43 -4.07
CA VAL A 301 14.58 6.53 -5.22
C VAL A 301 15.05 7.29 -6.45
N ASP A 302 16.08 6.81 -7.12
CA ASP A 302 16.74 7.48 -8.25
C ASP A 302 17.13 8.95 -7.96
N GLY A 303 17.58 9.21 -6.72
CA GLY A 303 17.93 10.54 -6.21
C GLY A 303 16.73 11.43 -5.82
N VAL A 304 15.50 10.99 -6.08
CA VAL A 304 14.27 11.74 -5.77
C VAL A 304 13.76 11.35 -4.37
N PRO A 305 13.45 12.32 -3.49
CA PRO A 305 12.92 12.02 -2.16
C PRO A 305 11.49 11.48 -2.19
N LYS A 306 11.29 10.31 -1.58
CA LYS A 306 9.98 9.68 -1.38
C LYS A 306 9.44 9.96 0.03
N TRP A 307 8.15 10.29 0.09
CA TRP A 307 7.42 10.68 1.29
C TRP A 307 6.13 9.87 1.40
N ASP A 308 6.31 8.55 1.30
CA ASP A 308 5.27 7.52 1.14
C ASP A 308 5.18 6.57 2.35
N ARG A 309 6.09 6.66 3.32
CA ARG A 309 6.04 5.83 4.54
C ARG A 309 4.76 6.08 5.34
N GLY A 310 4.32 7.34 5.38
CA GLY A 310 3.11 7.77 6.07
C GLY A 310 1.81 7.59 5.27
N THR A 311 1.87 7.14 4.02
CA THR A 311 0.67 7.00 3.20
C THR A 311 -0.23 5.90 3.79
N ASN A 312 -1.46 6.28 4.13
CA ASN A 312 -2.47 5.36 4.67
C ASN A 312 -3.71 5.22 3.77
N VAL A 313 -3.84 6.06 2.73
CA VAL A 313 -4.93 5.99 1.76
C VAL A 313 -4.59 6.65 0.43
N GLU A 314 -5.08 6.05 -0.66
CA GLU A 314 -5.00 6.57 -2.02
C GLU A 314 -6.41 6.61 -2.63
N PRO A 315 -7.17 7.71 -2.43
CA PRO A 315 -8.61 7.74 -2.73
C PRO A 315 -8.94 7.41 -4.19
N ILE A 316 -8.20 7.97 -5.15
CA ILE A 316 -8.42 7.73 -6.59
C ILE A 316 -8.19 6.25 -6.93
N SER A 317 -7.07 5.68 -6.46
CA SER A 317 -6.71 4.28 -6.70
C SER A 317 -7.72 3.32 -6.05
N PHE A 318 -8.25 3.67 -4.88
CA PHE A 318 -9.33 2.92 -4.23
C PHE A 318 -10.66 3.01 -4.99
N GLU A 319 -11.07 4.20 -5.42
CA GLU A 319 -12.36 4.41 -6.09
C GLU A 319 -12.41 3.86 -7.52
N LEU A 320 -11.27 3.85 -8.21
CA LEU A 320 -11.13 3.31 -9.57
C LEU A 320 -10.65 1.84 -9.61
N ALA A 321 -10.53 1.17 -8.46
CA ALA A 321 -10.07 -0.23 -8.41
C ALA A 321 -10.99 -1.19 -9.18
N THR A 322 -10.44 -1.89 -10.19
CA THR A 322 -11.13 -2.93 -10.97
C THR A 322 -11.03 -4.33 -10.34
N SER A 323 -10.56 -4.42 -9.09
CA SER A 323 -10.34 -5.67 -8.36
C SER A 323 -10.59 -5.43 -6.88
N ALA A 324 -11.37 -6.29 -6.22
CA ALA A 324 -11.54 -6.20 -4.77
C ALA A 324 -10.21 -6.50 -4.04
N VAL A 325 -9.36 -7.36 -4.61
CA VAL A 325 -8.06 -7.72 -4.02
C VAL A 325 -7.11 -6.53 -3.94
N SER A 326 -7.23 -5.51 -4.81
CA SER A 326 -6.42 -4.30 -4.69
C SER A 326 -6.98 -3.26 -3.72
N LEU A 327 -8.19 -3.42 -3.17
CA LEU A 327 -8.77 -2.42 -2.25
C LEU A 327 -7.92 -2.20 -0.99
N PRO A 328 -7.46 -3.24 -0.26
CA PRO A 328 -6.67 -3.04 0.97
C PRO A 328 -5.26 -2.49 0.74
N ALA A 329 -4.78 -2.47 -0.50
CA ALA A 329 -3.51 -1.82 -0.86
C ALA A 329 -3.65 -0.29 -0.95
N HIS A 330 -4.87 0.24 -1.06
CA HIS A 330 -5.16 1.67 -1.24
C HIS A 330 -6.05 2.26 -0.14
N TRP A 331 -6.50 1.45 0.83
CA TRP A 331 -7.40 1.84 1.92
C TRP A 331 -6.94 1.29 3.26
N ASN A 332 -6.76 2.19 4.23
CA ASN A 332 -6.23 1.89 5.56
C ASN A 332 -4.92 1.07 5.49
N ILE A 333 -4.00 1.51 4.62
CA ILE A 333 -2.86 0.73 4.10
C ILE A 333 -2.00 0.17 5.23
N GLN A 334 -1.76 0.93 6.29
CA GLN A 334 -0.92 0.48 7.41
C GLN A 334 -1.62 -0.60 8.25
N THR A 335 -2.95 -0.53 8.40
CA THR A 335 -3.73 -1.62 9.02
C THR A 335 -3.76 -2.85 8.11
N GLY A 336 -3.83 -2.67 6.79
CA GLY A 336 -3.71 -3.75 5.80
C GLY A 336 -2.35 -4.47 5.86
N ARG A 337 -1.26 -3.70 5.96
CA ARG A 337 0.11 -4.22 6.18
C ARG A 337 0.24 -4.95 7.52
N TRP A 338 -0.35 -4.41 8.59
CA TRP A 338 -0.37 -5.09 9.89
C TRP A 338 -1.12 -6.43 9.82
N LEU A 339 -2.34 -6.43 9.27
CA LEU A 339 -3.13 -7.65 9.04
C LEU A 339 -2.37 -8.69 8.22
N ARG A 340 -1.61 -8.26 7.21
CA ARG A 340 -0.76 -9.14 6.41
C ARG A 340 0.33 -9.82 7.25
N HIS A 341 1.23 -9.03 7.84
CA HIS A 341 2.49 -9.54 8.41
C HIS A 341 2.38 -10.07 9.84
N TYR A 342 1.35 -9.65 10.59
CA TYR A 342 1.12 -10.06 11.98
C TYR A 342 -0.08 -11.01 12.16
N VAL A 343 -0.97 -11.13 11.17
CA VAL A 343 -2.10 -12.08 11.20
C VAL A 343 -2.03 -13.08 10.06
N TYR A 344 -2.21 -12.67 8.80
CA TYR A 344 -2.37 -13.56 7.64
C TYR A 344 -1.19 -14.52 7.43
N GLU A 345 0.03 -13.98 7.40
CA GLU A 345 1.26 -14.76 7.22
C GLU A 345 1.56 -15.65 8.44
N ARG A 346 1.20 -15.20 9.66
CA ARG A 346 1.46 -15.96 10.90
C ARG A 346 0.45 -17.08 11.13
N VAL A 347 -0.83 -16.87 10.80
CA VAL A 347 -1.92 -17.86 10.86
C VAL A 347 -1.71 -19.01 9.87
N ALA A 348 -1.06 -18.75 8.72
CA ALA A 348 -0.66 -19.82 7.80
C ALA A 348 0.36 -20.80 8.44
N GLY A 349 1.19 -20.30 9.36
CA GLY A 349 2.31 -21.01 9.95
C GLY A 349 3.60 -20.85 9.13
N ARG A 350 4.75 -20.91 9.81
CA ARG A 350 6.07 -20.70 9.20
C ARG A 350 6.31 -21.65 8.01
N GLY A 351 6.78 -21.08 6.90
CA GLY A 351 7.07 -21.80 5.66
C GLY A 351 5.84 -22.34 4.91
N LYS A 352 4.60 -22.09 5.37
CA LYS A 352 3.37 -22.55 4.72
C LYS A 352 2.71 -21.44 3.93
N LYS A 353 2.11 -21.80 2.80
CA LYS A 353 1.32 -20.87 1.98
C LYS A 353 0.00 -20.54 2.69
N PRO A 354 -0.35 -19.24 2.83
CA PRO A 354 -1.66 -18.85 3.34
C PRO A 354 -2.82 -19.39 2.48
N THR A 355 -3.96 -19.65 3.13
CA THR A 355 -5.15 -20.23 2.51
C THR A 355 -6.36 -19.30 2.60
N PHE A 356 -7.52 -19.73 2.08
CA PHE A 356 -8.78 -19.02 2.34
C PHE A 356 -9.13 -18.98 3.84
N LEU A 357 -8.75 -20.01 4.62
CA LEU A 357 -8.93 -19.98 6.08
C LEU A 357 -8.06 -18.90 6.73
N SER A 358 -6.81 -18.73 6.27
CA SER A 358 -5.94 -17.64 6.70
C SER A 358 -6.56 -16.27 6.41
N LEU A 359 -7.16 -16.09 5.23
CA LEU A 359 -7.89 -14.87 4.86
C LEU A 359 -9.10 -14.63 5.76
N LEU A 360 -9.93 -15.66 5.96
CA LEU A 360 -11.14 -15.57 6.77
C LEU A 360 -10.82 -15.19 8.22
N ILE A 361 -9.83 -15.84 8.83
CA ILE A 361 -9.33 -15.49 10.16
C ILE A 361 -8.81 -14.04 10.19
N THR A 362 -8.06 -13.62 9.17
CA THR A 362 -7.55 -12.24 9.08
C THR A 362 -8.67 -11.21 9.03
N GLN A 363 -9.72 -11.44 8.25
CA GLN A 363 -10.87 -10.54 8.23
C GLN A 363 -11.64 -10.56 9.56
N ILE A 364 -11.86 -11.74 10.17
CA ILE A 364 -12.50 -11.84 11.49
C ILE A 364 -11.71 -11.05 12.55
N VAL A 365 -10.38 -11.17 12.59
CA VAL A 365 -9.51 -10.37 13.48
C VAL A 365 -9.66 -8.87 13.21
N SER A 366 -9.75 -8.46 11.95
CA SER A 366 -10.03 -7.05 11.59
C SER A 366 -11.39 -6.59 12.12
N GLY A 367 -12.44 -7.41 12.02
CA GLY A 367 -13.76 -7.09 12.58
C GLY A 367 -13.74 -6.96 14.10
N VAL A 368 -13.13 -7.92 14.78
CA VAL A 368 -12.97 -7.91 16.24
C VAL A 368 -12.17 -6.68 16.72
N TRP A 369 -11.16 -6.22 15.97
CA TRP A 369 -10.42 -5.00 16.27
C TRP A 369 -11.30 -3.72 16.18
N HIS A 370 -12.29 -3.69 15.29
CA HIS A 370 -13.28 -2.60 15.25
C HIS A 370 -14.35 -2.70 16.35
N GLY A 371 -14.66 -3.92 16.83
CA GLY A 371 -15.54 -4.15 17.97
C GLY A 371 -16.49 -5.34 17.79
N LEU A 372 -17.49 -5.45 18.67
CA LEU A 372 -18.43 -6.59 18.72
C LEU A 372 -19.79 -6.33 18.06
N TYR A 373 -19.99 -5.18 17.40
CA TYR A 373 -21.22 -4.90 16.66
C TYR A 373 -21.37 -5.85 15.46
N ALA A 374 -22.60 -6.35 15.26
CA ALA A 374 -22.93 -7.31 14.22
C ALA A 374 -22.55 -6.84 12.81
N GLY A 375 -22.65 -5.54 12.56
CA GLY A 375 -22.27 -4.90 11.30
C GLY A 375 -20.80 -5.06 10.93
N TYR A 376 -19.88 -5.03 11.90
CA TYR A 376 -18.47 -5.35 11.67
C TYR A 376 -18.29 -6.82 11.30
N GLY A 377 -18.93 -7.73 12.05
CA GLY A 377 -18.92 -9.16 11.75
C GLY A 377 -19.41 -9.47 10.33
N LEU A 378 -20.55 -8.88 9.94
CA LEU A 378 -21.11 -8.98 8.59
C LEU A 378 -20.16 -8.44 7.52
N PHE A 379 -19.67 -7.20 7.66
CA PHE A 379 -18.75 -6.59 6.69
C PHE A 379 -17.52 -7.46 6.46
N PHE A 380 -16.79 -7.80 7.53
CA PHE A 380 -15.50 -8.48 7.43
C PHE A 380 -15.65 -9.95 7.03
N PHE A 381 -16.67 -10.67 7.53
CA PHE A 381 -16.90 -12.05 7.10
C PHE A 381 -17.15 -12.13 5.59
N PHE A 382 -18.07 -11.31 5.06
CA PHE A 382 -18.38 -11.34 3.63
C PHE A 382 -17.31 -10.67 2.75
N SER A 383 -16.49 -9.75 3.29
CA SER A 383 -15.35 -9.19 2.54
C SER A 383 -14.31 -10.28 2.17
N ALA A 384 -14.13 -11.31 3.00
CA ALA A 384 -13.27 -12.46 2.68
C ALA A 384 -13.75 -13.17 1.40
N PHE A 385 -15.06 -13.38 1.26
CA PHE A 385 -15.67 -13.98 0.07
C PHE A 385 -15.59 -13.05 -1.15
N MET A 386 -15.78 -11.74 -0.98
CA MET A 386 -15.59 -10.75 -2.05
C MET A 386 -14.14 -10.75 -2.58
N LEU A 387 -13.14 -10.76 -1.68
CA LEU A 387 -11.72 -10.83 -2.02
C LEU A 387 -11.39 -12.15 -2.76
N GLN A 388 -11.98 -13.26 -2.34
CA GLN A 388 -11.83 -14.55 -3.01
C GLN A 388 -12.51 -14.57 -4.39
N ALA A 389 -13.72 -14.00 -4.51
CA ALA A 389 -14.49 -13.90 -5.76
C ALA A 389 -13.76 -13.04 -6.81
N SER A 390 -13.12 -11.95 -6.38
CA SER A 390 -12.36 -11.06 -7.27
C SER A 390 -11.13 -11.71 -7.90
N LYS A 391 -10.67 -12.87 -7.40
CA LYS A 391 -9.65 -13.67 -8.10
C LYS A 391 -10.21 -14.26 -9.39
N VAL A 392 -11.50 -14.60 -9.46
CA VAL A 392 -12.16 -15.09 -10.69
C VAL A 392 -12.18 -13.99 -11.75
N LEU A 393 -12.53 -12.75 -11.36
CA LEU A 393 -12.47 -11.57 -12.24
C LEU A 393 -11.08 -11.38 -12.86
N HIS A 394 -10.01 -11.53 -12.06
CA HIS A 394 -8.64 -11.42 -12.59
C HIS A 394 -8.33 -12.46 -13.68
N HIS A 395 -8.80 -13.71 -13.52
CA HIS A 395 -8.60 -14.76 -14.54
C HIS A 395 -9.35 -14.44 -15.85
N HIS A 396 -10.51 -13.78 -15.80
CA HIS A 396 -11.21 -13.31 -17.00
C HIS A 396 -10.44 -12.21 -17.73
N GLN A 397 -9.86 -11.25 -17.00
CA GLN A 397 -9.00 -10.20 -17.58
C GLN A 397 -7.77 -10.79 -18.30
N GLN A 398 -7.09 -11.77 -17.70
CA GLN A 398 -5.92 -12.40 -18.31
C GLN A 398 -6.23 -13.11 -19.64
N ARG A 399 -7.43 -13.70 -19.77
CA ARG A 399 -7.88 -14.41 -20.98
C ARG A 399 -8.18 -13.50 -22.17
N LEU A 400 -8.62 -12.26 -21.93
CA LEU A 400 -9.04 -11.32 -22.96
C LEU A 400 -8.01 -10.20 -23.23
N SER A 401 -6.84 -10.26 -22.60
CA SER A 401 -5.76 -9.27 -22.67
C SER A 401 -5.36 -8.84 -24.09
N ASN A 402 -5.35 -9.78 -25.05
CA ASN A 402 -5.03 -9.51 -26.46
C ASN A 402 -6.07 -8.63 -27.19
N TRP A 403 -7.28 -8.45 -26.62
CA TRP A 403 -8.41 -7.77 -27.25
C TRP A 403 -8.71 -6.44 -26.56
N ARG A 404 -7.93 -5.39 -26.86
CA ARG A 404 -7.94 -4.09 -26.15
C ARG A 404 -9.34 -3.54 -25.81
N ILE A 405 -10.31 -3.61 -26.73
CA ILE A 405 -11.69 -3.14 -26.51
C ILE A 405 -12.43 -4.03 -25.49
N ALA A 406 -12.29 -5.36 -25.61
CA ALA A 406 -12.87 -6.30 -24.65
C ALA A 406 -12.20 -6.16 -23.26
N THR A 407 -10.88 -5.96 -23.20
CA THR A 407 -10.16 -5.67 -21.95
C THR A 407 -10.68 -4.39 -21.29
N ALA A 408 -10.90 -3.32 -22.04
CA ALA A 408 -11.42 -2.06 -21.54
C ALA A 408 -12.88 -2.18 -21.04
N GLY A 409 -13.76 -2.79 -21.84
CA GLY A 409 -15.15 -3.05 -21.43
C GLY A 409 -15.24 -3.93 -20.18
N LEU A 410 -14.39 -4.96 -20.09
CA LEU A 410 -14.31 -5.83 -18.92
C LEU A 410 -13.76 -5.10 -17.69
N ALA A 411 -12.79 -4.19 -17.87
CA ALA A 411 -12.30 -3.36 -16.76
C ALA A 411 -13.39 -2.45 -16.18
N VAL A 412 -14.22 -1.83 -17.03
CA VAL A 412 -15.39 -1.03 -16.59
C VAL A 412 -16.42 -1.90 -15.87
N LEU A 413 -16.73 -3.09 -16.41
CA LEU A 413 -17.62 -4.05 -15.74
C LEU A 413 -17.07 -4.48 -14.38
N HIS A 414 -15.78 -4.83 -14.28
CA HIS A 414 -15.18 -5.25 -13.02
C HIS A 414 -15.13 -4.11 -11.99
N TRP A 415 -14.82 -2.89 -12.41
CA TRP A 415 -14.94 -1.71 -11.55
C TRP A 415 -16.36 -1.57 -11.00
N PHE A 416 -17.37 -1.66 -11.86
CA PHE A 416 -18.78 -1.57 -11.44
C PHE A 416 -19.15 -2.69 -10.45
N LEU A 417 -18.80 -3.94 -10.73
CA LEU A 417 -19.05 -5.07 -9.81
C LEU A 417 -18.36 -4.86 -8.46
N VAL A 418 -17.10 -4.42 -8.46
CA VAL A 418 -16.36 -4.11 -7.22
C VAL A 418 -17.01 -2.96 -6.45
N ARG A 419 -17.47 -1.88 -7.11
CA ARG A 419 -18.25 -0.81 -6.47
C ARG A 419 -19.53 -1.34 -5.83
N VAL A 420 -20.31 -2.14 -6.56
CA VAL A 420 -21.55 -2.76 -6.04
C VAL A 420 -21.26 -3.61 -4.80
N GLN A 421 -20.23 -4.47 -4.84
CA GLN A 421 -19.88 -5.34 -3.73
C GLN A 421 -19.39 -4.55 -2.50
N ILE A 422 -18.42 -3.63 -2.65
CA ILE A 422 -17.85 -2.92 -1.49
C ILE A 422 -18.85 -1.96 -0.85
N ASN A 423 -19.64 -1.23 -1.64
CA ASN A 423 -20.62 -0.27 -1.12
C ASN A 423 -21.77 -0.99 -0.41
N PHE A 424 -22.25 -2.12 -0.96
CA PHE A 424 -23.25 -2.99 -0.30
C PHE A 424 -22.74 -3.55 1.03
N LEU A 425 -21.52 -4.10 1.06
CA LEU A 425 -20.97 -4.62 2.32
C LEU A 425 -20.79 -3.49 3.34
N ALA A 426 -20.32 -2.32 2.92
CA ALA A 426 -20.10 -1.16 3.77
C ALA A 426 -21.37 -0.66 4.49
N GLU A 427 -22.58 -0.92 3.97
CA GLU A 427 -23.85 -0.65 4.67
C GLU A 427 -23.83 -1.26 6.08
N ALA A 428 -23.34 -2.50 6.22
CA ALA A 428 -23.27 -3.16 7.52
C ALA A 428 -22.24 -2.50 8.46
N PHE A 429 -21.08 -2.10 7.93
CA PHE A 429 -20.04 -1.40 8.70
C PHE A 429 -20.54 -0.04 9.24
N VAL A 430 -21.40 0.65 8.51
CA VAL A 430 -21.98 1.94 8.90
C VAL A 430 -23.15 1.78 9.87
N LEU A 431 -24.03 0.80 9.63
CA LEU A 431 -25.26 0.65 10.39
C LEU A 431 -25.08 -0.02 11.75
N LEU A 432 -24.07 -0.88 11.90
CA LEU A 432 -23.64 -1.61 13.13
C LEU A 432 -24.64 -2.62 13.69
N GLU A 433 -25.92 -2.27 13.80
CA GLU A 433 -26.95 -3.07 14.42
C GLU A 433 -27.53 -4.10 13.45
N TRP A 434 -27.66 -5.36 13.89
CA TRP A 434 -28.15 -6.46 13.05
C TRP A 434 -29.49 -6.17 12.34
N PRO A 435 -30.55 -5.66 13.00
CA PRO A 435 -31.83 -5.41 12.33
C PRO A 435 -31.73 -4.35 11.23
N LEU A 436 -30.89 -3.33 11.43
CA LEU A 436 -30.67 -2.26 10.45
C LEU A 436 -29.86 -2.77 9.26
N CYS A 437 -28.77 -3.50 9.53
CA CYS A 437 -27.92 -4.11 8.48
C CYS A 437 -28.73 -5.03 7.56
N ILE A 438 -29.52 -5.94 8.14
CA ILE A 438 -30.34 -6.88 7.36
C ILE A 438 -31.44 -6.15 6.58
N ARG A 439 -32.08 -5.12 7.16
CA ARG A 439 -33.10 -4.33 6.46
C ARG A 439 -32.53 -3.55 5.27
N ALA A 440 -31.36 -2.93 5.42
CA ALA A 440 -30.68 -2.25 4.33
C ALA A 440 -30.33 -3.24 3.19
N TRP A 441 -29.74 -4.39 3.54
CA TRP A 441 -29.43 -5.45 2.57
C TRP A 441 -30.67 -6.04 1.89
N GLN A 442 -31.80 -6.17 2.58
CA GLN A 442 -33.10 -6.54 1.99
C GLN A 442 -33.58 -5.50 0.98
N ARG A 443 -33.50 -4.20 1.31
CA ARG A 443 -33.83 -3.11 0.37
C ARG A 443 -32.91 -3.13 -0.85
N MET A 444 -31.63 -3.48 -0.67
CA MET A 444 -30.68 -3.73 -1.76
C MET A 444 -30.79 -5.12 -2.41
N GLN A 445 -31.83 -5.91 -2.07
CA GLN A 445 -32.12 -7.25 -2.60
C GLN A 445 -30.93 -8.23 -2.53
N PHE A 446 -30.06 -8.04 -1.54
CA PHE A 446 -28.80 -8.78 -1.34
C PHE A 446 -27.86 -8.77 -2.57
N LEU A 447 -27.96 -7.75 -3.45
CA LEU A 447 -27.27 -7.70 -4.74
C LEU A 447 -25.75 -7.93 -4.62
N GLY A 448 -25.08 -7.35 -3.62
CA GLY A 448 -23.65 -7.53 -3.41
C GLY A 448 -23.26 -8.98 -3.04
N LEU A 449 -24.09 -9.68 -2.26
CA LEU A 449 -23.89 -11.11 -1.98
C LEU A 449 -24.18 -11.96 -3.21
N LEU A 450 -25.27 -11.68 -3.93
CA LEU A 450 -25.63 -12.40 -5.16
C LEU A 450 -24.49 -12.29 -6.19
N VAL A 451 -23.95 -11.09 -6.44
CA VAL A 451 -22.75 -10.91 -7.30
C VAL A 451 -21.56 -11.74 -6.78
N THR A 452 -21.27 -11.66 -5.48
CA THR A 452 -20.12 -12.36 -4.87
C THR A 452 -20.23 -13.88 -5.03
N PHE A 453 -21.38 -14.47 -4.70
CA PHE A 453 -21.59 -15.90 -4.77
C PHE A 453 -21.81 -16.39 -6.20
N SER A 454 -22.41 -15.60 -7.10
CA SER A 454 -22.43 -15.92 -8.54
C SER A 454 -21.02 -16.01 -9.12
N LEU A 455 -20.11 -15.09 -8.76
CA LEU A 455 -18.71 -15.16 -9.20
C LEU A 455 -17.96 -16.38 -8.62
N LEU A 456 -18.24 -16.77 -7.37
CA LEU A 456 -17.64 -17.96 -6.75
C LEU A 456 -18.24 -19.28 -7.30
N ALA A 457 -19.50 -19.27 -7.72
CA ALA A 457 -20.19 -20.42 -8.30
C ALA A 457 -19.91 -20.61 -9.80
N GLN A 458 -19.31 -19.63 -10.47
CA GLN A 458 -18.76 -19.85 -11.81
C GLN A 458 -17.76 -21.02 -11.73
N PRO A 459 -17.84 -22.00 -12.66
CA PRO A 459 -16.88 -23.08 -12.67
C PRO A 459 -15.48 -22.50 -12.67
N GLN A 460 -14.67 -22.87 -11.67
CA GLN A 460 -13.24 -22.66 -11.73
C GLN A 460 -12.75 -23.58 -12.85
N LEU A 461 -12.78 -23.07 -14.08
CA LEU A 461 -12.30 -23.72 -15.29
C LEU A 461 -10.77 -23.82 -15.21
N GLY A 462 -10.32 -24.71 -14.33
CA GLY A 462 -8.96 -25.21 -14.34
C GLY A 462 -8.70 -25.89 -15.67
N LYS A 463 -7.52 -25.60 -16.24
CA LYS A 463 -6.86 -26.34 -17.34
C LYS A 463 -7.82 -27.18 -18.18
N ALA A 464 -8.45 -26.56 -19.18
CA ALA A 464 -9.44 -27.20 -20.03
C ALA A 464 -8.96 -28.58 -20.52
N HIS A 465 -9.60 -29.63 -19.99
CA HIS A 465 -9.55 -30.95 -20.61
C HIS A 465 -10.44 -30.89 -21.86
N GLY A 466 -9.97 -31.46 -22.97
CA GLY A 466 -10.79 -31.59 -24.18
C GLY A 466 -10.54 -30.55 -25.27
N ILE A 467 -9.28 -30.35 -25.66
CA ILE A 467 -8.95 -30.23 -27.09
C ILE A 467 -8.05 -31.44 -27.40
N THR A 468 -8.38 -32.12 -28.50
CA THR A 468 -7.89 -33.43 -28.96
C THR A 468 -6.44 -33.76 -28.60
N ASP A 469 -6.28 -34.93 -28.00
CA ASP A 469 -5.03 -35.61 -27.65
C ASP A 469 -4.04 -35.73 -28.84
N PRO A 470 -2.85 -35.08 -28.78
CA PRO A 470 -1.74 -35.33 -29.69
C PRO A 470 -0.70 -36.32 -29.13
N ASP A 471 -0.89 -36.87 -27.92
CA ASP A 471 0.13 -37.61 -27.17
C ASP A 471 0.31 -39.08 -27.62
N ARG A 472 -0.22 -39.49 -28.79
CA ARG A 472 0.27 -40.68 -29.50
C ARG A 472 1.62 -40.41 -30.20
N GLY A 473 2.67 -40.21 -29.39
CA GLY A 473 4.05 -40.26 -29.88
C GLY A 473 5.07 -39.31 -29.26
N LEU A 474 4.90 -38.84 -28.03
CA LEU A 474 5.89 -37.96 -27.38
C LEU A 474 6.70 -38.69 -26.30
N THR A 475 8.01 -38.52 -26.34
CA THR A 475 9.00 -39.31 -25.59
C THR A 475 9.09 -38.93 -24.10
N SER A 476 9.71 -39.81 -23.31
CA SER A 476 9.78 -39.75 -21.84
C SER A 476 10.33 -38.44 -21.26
N GLU A 477 11.18 -37.72 -21.99
CA GLU A 477 11.69 -36.39 -21.57
C GLU A 477 10.59 -35.32 -21.49
N LEU A 478 9.60 -35.35 -22.39
CA LEU A 478 8.50 -34.38 -22.39
C LEU A 478 7.51 -34.62 -21.25
N GLN A 479 7.31 -35.87 -20.86
CA GLN A 479 6.47 -36.25 -19.72
C GLN A 479 7.08 -35.74 -18.41
N MET A 480 8.40 -35.94 -18.24
CA MET A 480 9.15 -35.42 -17.09
C MET A 480 9.21 -33.88 -17.07
N SER A 481 9.21 -33.24 -18.24
CA SER A 481 9.10 -31.78 -18.37
C SER A 481 7.71 -31.25 -17.98
N ARG A 482 6.63 -31.99 -18.28
CA ARG A 482 5.24 -31.63 -17.92
C ARG A 482 4.99 -31.72 -16.39
N ASP A 483 5.66 -32.62 -15.68
CA ASP A 483 5.62 -32.65 -14.21
C ASP A 483 6.50 -31.57 -13.56
N LYS A 484 7.64 -31.23 -14.18
CA LYS A 484 8.41 -30.01 -13.86
C LYS A 484 7.58 -28.73 -14.08
N TYR A 485 6.71 -28.71 -15.08
CA TYR A 485 5.79 -27.59 -15.35
C TYR A 485 4.64 -27.53 -14.35
N ASN A 486 4.00 -28.65 -14.02
CA ASN A 486 2.92 -28.70 -13.02
C ASN A 486 3.42 -28.31 -11.61
N SER A 487 4.64 -28.70 -11.23
CA SER A 487 5.32 -28.28 -9.99
C SER A 487 5.91 -26.86 -10.02
N ARG A 488 5.87 -26.17 -11.17
CA ARG A 488 6.02 -24.70 -11.26
C ARG A 488 4.67 -24.00 -11.12
N LEU A 489 3.60 -24.56 -11.68
CA LEU A 489 2.26 -23.98 -11.57
C LEU A 489 1.73 -23.93 -10.12
N SER A 490 2.04 -24.94 -9.29
CA SER A 490 1.73 -24.90 -7.84
C SER A 490 2.58 -23.89 -7.05
N ARG A 491 3.69 -23.41 -7.62
CA ARG A 491 4.44 -22.26 -7.09
C ARG A 491 3.81 -20.92 -7.51
N LEU A 492 3.20 -20.84 -8.69
CA LEU A 492 2.51 -19.65 -9.20
C LEU A 492 1.11 -19.40 -8.60
N GLN A 493 0.59 -20.30 -7.75
CA GLN A 493 -0.68 -20.11 -7.03
C GLN A 493 -0.44 -19.61 -5.59
N GLU A 494 0.35 -18.54 -5.41
CA GLU A 494 0.42 -17.84 -4.11
C GLU A 494 -0.61 -16.70 -4.03
N PRO A 495 -1.29 -16.49 -2.88
CA PRO A 495 -2.50 -15.68 -2.85
C PRO A 495 -2.30 -14.30 -2.18
N MET A 496 -2.70 -13.27 -2.93
CA MET A 496 -2.98 -11.88 -2.50
C MET A 496 -1.77 -11.03 -2.06
N PHE A 497 -1.75 -9.81 -2.61
CA PHE A 497 -0.79 -8.73 -2.35
C PHE A 497 0.66 -9.03 -2.81
N GLN A 498 0.92 -8.79 -4.10
CA GLN A 498 2.24 -8.26 -4.47
C GLN A 498 2.34 -6.82 -3.96
N ASP A 499 3.50 -6.44 -3.43
CA ASP A 499 3.79 -5.08 -2.93
C ASP A 499 4.26 -4.20 -4.11
N ASP A 500 3.38 -4.07 -5.11
CA ASP A 500 3.64 -3.33 -6.35
C ASP A 500 2.99 -1.94 -6.24
N ASN A 501 3.75 -0.94 -5.82
CA ASN A 501 3.26 0.44 -5.66
C ASN A 501 3.17 1.22 -7.00
N THR A 502 2.69 0.56 -8.06
CA THR A 502 2.31 1.14 -9.35
C THR A 502 1.16 0.36 -10.00
N GLY A 503 -0.02 0.97 -10.10
CA GLY A 503 -1.14 0.41 -10.82
C GLY A 503 -0.93 0.38 -12.35
N TYR A 504 -1.06 -0.82 -12.94
CA TYR A 504 -1.27 -1.11 -14.37
C TYR A 504 -0.08 -0.99 -15.36
N SER A 505 0.67 -2.10 -15.52
CA SER A 505 1.15 -2.56 -16.83
C SER A 505 1.30 -4.10 -16.92
N TRP A 506 0.15 -4.77 -17.00
CA TRP A 506 -0.13 -6.12 -17.53
C TRP A 506 1.02 -7.03 -18.05
N ILE A 507 1.01 -8.28 -17.53
CA ILE A 507 1.53 -9.56 -18.08
C ILE A 507 3.02 -9.93 -17.84
N GLN A 508 3.19 -11.01 -17.05
CA GLN A 508 4.42 -11.78 -16.79
C GLN A 508 4.68 -12.88 -17.85
N ASN A 509 5.91 -13.47 -17.86
CA ASN A 509 6.34 -14.87 -18.13
C ASN A 509 7.76 -14.93 -18.78
N PHE A 510 8.59 -16.00 -18.81
CA PHE A 510 8.76 -17.33 -18.17
C PHE A 510 10.19 -17.89 -18.52
N THR A 511 10.86 -18.86 -17.87
CA THR A 511 10.96 -19.35 -16.47
C THR A 511 12.22 -20.23 -16.25
N ALA A 512 13.14 -19.81 -15.37
CA ALA A 512 14.05 -20.69 -14.58
C ALA A 512 15.06 -21.58 -15.38
N PRO A 513 15.72 -22.63 -14.82
CA PRO A 513 16.10 -22.97 -13.43
C PRO A 513 17.58 -23.36 -13.22
N ILE A 514 18.03 -23.54 -11.97
CA ILE A 514 18.73 -24.73 -11.39
C ILE A 514 19.28 -24.36 -9.99
N ALA A 515 19.26 -25.33 -9.07
CA ALA A 515 19.95 -25.23 -7.79
C ALA A 515 20.75 -26.51 -7.51
N ASN A 516 21.90 -26.33 -6.87
CA ASN A 516 22.70 -27.28 -6.11
C ASN A 516 23.41 -28.42 -6.89
N ASN A 517 24.72 -28.25 -7.04
CA ASN A 517 25.64 -28.79 -6.04
C ASN A 517 26.83 -27.84 -5.88
N LEU A 518 27.16 -27.45 -4.64
CA LEU A 518 28.52 -27.34 -4.07
C LEU A 518 28.47 -26.70 -2.67
N LYS A 519 29.57 -26.85 -1.94
CA LYS A 519 29.76 -26.63 -0.50
C LYS A 519 29.33 -25.24 -0.01
N GLN A 520 28.94 -25.22 1.27
CA GLN A 520 28.69 -24.02 2.06
C GLN A 520 30.02 -23.28 2.28
N GLU A 521 30.27 -22.25 1.47
CA GLU A 521 31.38 -21.31 1.60
C GLU A 521 30.84 -19.92 1.97
N ASP A 522 31.66 -19.09 2.63
CA ASP A 522 31.26 -17.76 3.13
C ASP A 522 30.84 -16.82 1.99
N MET A 523 29.52 -16.72 1.77
CA MET A 523 28.96 -15.96 0.65
C MET A 523 29.03 -14.45 0.87
N GLN A 524 29.56 -13.73 -0.13
CA GLN A 524 29.68 -12.27 -0.12
C GLN A 524 28.34 -11.56 0.17
N HIS A 525 28.39 -10.55 1.05
CA HIS A 525 27.24 -9.77 1.47
C HIS A 525 27.68 -8.33 1.81
N GLY A 526 26.83 -7.33 1.51
CA GLY A 526 27.20 -5.91 1.65
C GLY A 526 27.95 -5.38 0.42
N TYR A 527 28.69 -4.28 0.54
CA TYR A 527 29.54 -3.79 -0.56
C TYR A 527 30.79 -4.65 -0.73
N GLY A 528 31.13 -4.98 -1.99
CA GLY A 528 32.32 -5.75 -2.33
C GLY A 528 32.86 -5.39 -3.71
N VAL A 529 34.08 -5.86 -3.99
CA VAL A 529 34.71 -5.75 -5.30
C VAL A 529 35.14 -7.14 -5.76
N GLU A 530 34.68 -7.55 -6.92
CA GLU A 530 34.97 -8.84 -7.54
C GLU A 530 35.77 -8.61 -8.81
N HIS A 531 36.90 -9.32 -8.94
CA HIS A 531 37.81 -9.28 -10.08
C HIS A 531 37.87 -10.67 -10.67
N TRP A 532 37.83 -10.77 -12.01
CA TRP A 532 37.98 -12.06 -12.71
C TRP A 532 39.26 -12.07 -13.55
N GLU A 533 39.85 -13.25 -13.73
CA GLU A 533 41.08 -13.45 -14.52
C GLU A 533 40.96 -12.92 -15.96
N GLY A 534 39.75 -12.85 -16.51
CA GLY A 534 39.47 -12.26 -17.82
C GLY A 534 39.49 -10.72 -17.88
N GLY A 535 39.84 -10.02 -16.80
CA GLY A 535 39.93 -8.55 -16.78
C GLY A 535 38.60 -7.80 -16.53
N SER A 536 37.48 -8.52 -16.38
CA SER A 536 36.23 -7.94 -15.90
C SER A 536 36.37 -7.49 -14.44
N THR A 537 35.63 -6.46 -14.04
CA THR A 537 35.53 -6.04 -12.63
C THR A 537 34.10 -5.61 -12.28
N TYR A 538 33.68 -5.95 -11.06
CA TYR A 538 32.42 -5.47 -10.47
C TYR A 538 32.70 -4.81 -9.13
N ASN A 539 32.17 -3.61 -8.93
CA ASN A 539 32.20 -2.90 -7.65
C ASN A 539 30.76 -2.49 -7.32
N GLY A 540 30.20 -3.07 -6.26
CA GLY A 540 28.78 -2.89 -5.93
C GLY A 540 28.32 -3.75 -4.77
N GLN A 541 27.01 -3.85 -4.61
CA GLN A 541 26.40 -4.55 -3.49
C GLN A 541 26.20 -6.04 -3.80
N PHE A 542 26.36 -6.86 -2.78
CA PHE A 542 26.17 -8.31 -2.81
C PHE A 542 25.14 -8.73 -1.76
N THR A 543 24.41 -9.80 -2.05
CA THR A 543 23.53 -10.48 -1.12
C THR A 543 23.59 -11.97 -1.41
N GLN A 544 24.11 -12.75 -0.45
CA GLN A 544 24.26 -14.21 -0.58
C GLN A 544 25.05 -14.62 -1.85
N GLY A 545 26.21 -13.98 -2.07
CA GLY A 545 27.09 -14.28 -3.20
C GLY A 545 26.58 -13.82 -4.56
N LYS A 546 25.47 -13.08 -4.61
CA LYS A 546 24.90 -12.50 -5.83
C LYS A 546 24.98 -10.98 -5.83
N LYS A 547 25.31 -10.40 -6.98
CA LYS A 547 25.22 -8.96 -7.24
C LYS A 547 23.77 -8.51 -7.11
N GLN A 548 23.56 -7.48 -6.31
CA GLN A 548 22.26 -6.95 -5.91
C GLN A 548 22.37 -5.43 -5.79
N GLY A 549 21.26 -4.70 -5.74
CA GLY A 549 21.28 -3.26 -5.45
C GLY A 549 22.01 -2.48 -6.54
N HIS A 550 22.91 -1.56 -6.18
CA HIS A 550 23.66 -0.77 -7.17
C HIS A 550 25.08 -1.30 -7.35
N GLY A 551 25.56 -1.28 -8.59
CA GLY A 551 26.92 -1.69 -8.91
C GLY A 551 27.41 -1.23 -10.28
N ILE A 552 28.73 -1.08 -10.37
CA ILE A 552 29.48 -0.76 -11.58
C ILE A 552 30.13 -2.05 -12.09
N TYR A 553 29.87 -2.42 -13.34
CA TYR A 553 30.54 -3.53 -14.01
C TYR A 553 31.34 -2.99 -15.19
N ASN A 554 32.62 -3.33 -15.26
CA ASN A 554 33.48 -3.01 -16.40
C ASN A 554 33.80 -4.33 -17.12
N TRP A 555 33.53 -4.38 -18.43
CA TRP A 555 33.89 -5.50 -19.29
C TRP A 555 35.33 -5.35 -19.80
N PRO A 556 36.00 -6.45 -20.19
CA PRO A 556 37.40 -6.41 -20.64
C PRO A 556 37.58 -5.68 -21.97
N ASP A 557 36.49 -5.52 -22.74
CA ASP A 557 36.49 -4.87 -24.04
C ASP A 557 36.34 -3.34 -23.97
N GLY A 558 36.34 -2.77 -22.76
CA GLY A 558 36.18 -1.34 -22.49
C GLY A 558 34.73 -0.89 -22.26
N SER A 559 33.75 -1.77 -22.49
CA SER A 559 32.35 -1.45 -22.17
C SER A 559 32.13 -1.35 -20.66
N LYS A 560 31.15 -0.56 -20.22
CA LYS A 560 30.87 -0.30 -18.82
C LYS A 560 29.37 -0.17 -18.55
N TYR A 561 28.89 -0.74 -17.44
CA TYR A 561 27.54 -0.56 -16.92
C TYR A 561 27.59 0.05 -15.52
N MET A 562 26.71 1.01 -15.27
CA MET A 562 26.52 1.66 -13.97
C MET A 562 25.03 1.71 -13.68
N GLY A 563 24.56 0.92 -12.71
CA GLY A 563 23.12 0.86 -12.43
C GLY A 563 22.73 -0.22 -11.45
N GLN A 564 21.46 -0.60 -11.52
CA GLN A 564 20.83 -1.56 -10.63
C GLN A 564 21.09 -3.02 -11.06
N TRP A 565 21.11 -3.91 -10.07
CA TRP A 565 21.38 -5.33 -10.16
C TRP A 565 20.38 -6.09 -9.29
N SER A 566 19.94 -7.24 -9.77
CA SER A 566 19.17 -8.19 -8.97
C SER A 566 19.60 -9.61 -9.32
N SER A 567 19.97 -10.40 -8.32
CA SER A 567 20.32 -11.82 -8.45
C SER A 567 21.35 -12.12 -9.57
N ASN A 568 22.44 -11.35 -9.65
CA ASN A 568 23.47 -11.38 -10.71
C ASN A 568 23.07 -10.84 -12.09
N ALA A 569 21.84 -10.39 -12.32
CA ALA A 569 21.43 -9.77 -13.58
C ALA A 569 21.33 -8.25 -13.47
N ILE A 570 21.70 -7.55 -14.55
CA ILE A 570 21.43 -6.12 -14.77
C ILE A 570 19.91 -5.93 -14.78
N ASN A 571 19.39 -5.04 -13.94
CA ASN A 571 17.95 -4.90 -13.69
C ASN A 571 17.64 -3.46 -13.26
N GLY A 572 16.42 -2.97 -13.43
CA GLY A 572 16.06 -1.61 -13.03
C GLY A 572 16.76 -0.54 -13.87
N TYR A 573 16.99 0.67 -13.34
CA TYR A 573 17.63 1.74 -14.10
C TYR A 573 19.16 1.61 -14.15
N GLY A 574 19.74 1.88 -15.32
CA GLY A 574 21.19 1.90 -15.49
C GLY A 574 21.68 2.54 -16.79
N HIS A 575 22.95 2.94 -16.75
CA HIS A 575 23.70 3.52 -17.85
C HIS A 575 24.72 2.51 -18.37
N TYR A 576 24.54 2.06 -19.60
CA TYR A 576 25.51 1.28 -20.36
C TYR A 576 26.27 2.18 -21.33
N MET A 577 27.59 2.00 -21.39
CA MET A 577 28.51 2.59 -22.35
C MET A 577 29.21 1.44 -23.07
N GLY A 578 28.93 1.25 -24.36
CA GLY A 578 29.60 0.25 -25.19
C GLY A 578 30.96 0.74 -25.68
N LYS A 579 31.89 -0.20 -25.92
CA LYS A 579 33.23 0.09 -26.47
C LYS A 579 33.24 0.87 -27.80
N ASP A 580 32.14 0.85 -28.54
CA ASP A 580 31.97 1.55 -29.81
C ASP A 580 31.31 2.94 -29.64
N GLY A 581 31.25 3.45 -28.40
CA GLY A 581 30.72 4.76 -28.06
C GLY A 581 29.19 4.85 -28.08
N ARG A 582 28.47 3.74 -28.27
CA ARG A 582 27.02 3.70 -28.07
C ARG A 582 26.70 3.76 -26.59
N GLU A 583 25.79 4.64 -26.18
CA GLU A 583 25.30 4.67 -24.80
C GLU A 583 23.82 4.30 -24.74
N PHE A 584 23.42 3.66 -23.65
CA PHE A 584 22.01 3.50 -23.28
C PHE A 584 21.79 3.93 -21.83
N ARG A 585 20.81 4.79 -21.60
CA ARG A 585 20.38 5.28 -20.28
C ARG A 585 18.89 5.01 -20.13
N GLY A 586 18.53 4.05 -19.30
CA GLY A 586 17.13 3.65 -19.16
C GLY A 586 16.92 2.42 -18.31
N ALA A 587 15.72 1.86 -18.42
CA ALA A 587 15.31 0.69 -17.68
C ALA A 587 15.76 -0.63 -18.35
N TRP A 588 16.10 -1.59 -17.50
CA TRP A 588 16.57 -2.93 -17.81
C TRP A 588 15.74 -3.96 -17.04
N ARG A 589 15.62 -5.16 -17.59
CA ARG A 589 14.98 -6.30 -16.94
C ARG A 589 15.73 -7.58 -17.34
N GLU A 590 16.28 -8.31 -16.38
CA GLU A 590 17.06 -9.54 -16.63
C GLU A 590 18.11 -9.40 -17.75
N ALA A 591 18.88 -8.31 -17.68
CA ALA A 591 19.94 -7.89 -18.60
C ALA A 591 19.52 -7.50 -20.04
N VAL A 592 18.23 -7.45 -20.37
CA VAL A 592 17.73 -6.83 -21.61
C VAL A 592 17.17 -5.43 -21.35
N ILE A 593 17.24 -4.55 -22.36
CA ILE A 593 16.64 -3.22 -22.32
C ILE A 593 15.11 -3.35 -22.36
N HIS A 594 14.43 -2.80 -21.35
CA HIS A 594 12.99 -2.93 -21.20
C HIS A 594 12.40 -1.76 -20.40
N GLY A 595 11.35 -1.11 -20.92
CA GLY A 595 10.78 0.12 -20.34
C GLY A 595 11.25 1.37 -21.06
N CYS A 596 11.31 2.52 -20.38
CA CYS A 596 11.74 3.78 -20.99
C CYS A 596 13.27 3.92 -20.99
N GLY A 597 13.82 4.51 -22.06
CA GLY A 597 15.23 4.87 -22.12
C GLY A 597 15.64 5.69 -23.33
N GLU A 598 16.84 6.25 -23.25
CA GLU A 598 17.54 6.90 -24.34
C GLU A 598 18.73 6.05 -24.79
N TYR A 599 18.79 5.74 -26.08
CA TYR A 599 19.92 5.10 -26.74
C TYR A 599 20.56 6.11 -27.70
N SER A 600 21.85 6.37 -27.56
CA SER A 600 22.61 7.30 -28.41
C SER A 600 23.70 6.57 -29.19
N TRP A 601 24.01 7.10 -30.37
CA TRP A 601 25.09 6.63 -31.24
C TRP A 601 26.10 7.76 -31.45
N PRO A 602 27.41 7.46 -31.60
CA PRO A 602 28.43 8.49 -31.86
C PRO A 602 28.21 9.34 -33.12
N ASP A 603 27.43 8.83 -34.08
CA ASP A 603 27.07 9.53 -35.31
C ASP A 603 25.90 10.52 -35.16
N GLY A 604 25.52 10.86 -33.92
CA GLY A 604 24.47 11.83 -33.61
C GLY A 604 23.05 11.27 -33.72
N ARG A 605 22.87 9.99 -34.07
CA ARG A 605 21.55 9.35 -33.94
C ARG A 605 21.18 9.17 -32.47
N SER A 606 19.90 9.27 -32.17
CA SER A 606 19.36 8.90 -30.86
C SER A 606 17.97 8.28 -30.98
N PHE A 607 17.59 7.48 -29.98
CA PHE A 607 16.21 7.07 -29.74
C PHE A 607 15.88 7.34 -28.28
N CYS A 608 14.87 8.16 -28.02
CA CYS A 608 14.32 8.37 -26.68
C CYS A 608 12.86 7.89 -26.68
N GLY A 609 12.56 6.85 -25.92
CA GLY A 609 11.24 6.22 -25.95
C GLY A 609 11.15 4.92 -25.19
N GLN A 610 10.11 4.15 -25.49
CA GLN A 610 9.85 2.85 -24.88
C GLN A 610 10.56 1.71 -25.63
N TYR A 611 10.89 0.67 -24.86
CA TYR A 611 11.52 -0.57 -25.29
C TYR A 611 10.80 -1.77 -24.69
N ALA A 612 10.74 -2.85 -25.45
CA ALA A 612 10.34 -4.16 -24.97
C ALA A 612 11.35 -5.19 -25.52
N ASP A 613 12.13 -5.77 -24.60
CA ASP A 613 13.05 -6.89 -24.84
C ASP A 613 14.04 -6.57 -26.00
N ASP A 614 14.88 -5.55 -25.74
CA ASP A 614 15.86 -4.92 -26.63
C ASP A 614 15.32 -4.22 -27.89
N GLN A 615 14.00 -4.25 -28.12
CA GLN A 615 13.39 -3.66 -29.31
C GLN A 615 12.61 -2.39 -28.98
N LYS A 616 12.72 -1.36 -29.83
CA LYS A 616 11.89 -0.16 -29.78
C LYS A 616 10.42 -0.55 -29.82
N HIS A 617 9.64 -0.07 -28.86
CA HIS A 617 8.23 -0.40 -28.67
C HIS A 617 7.47 0.85 -28.21
N GLY A 618 6.14 0.85 -28.28
CA GLY A 618 5.33 1.93 -27.70
C GLY A 618 5.65 3.28 -28.33
N PHE A 619 5.59 4.37 -27.56
CA PHE A 619 5.91 5.71 -28.09
C PHE A 619 7.40 6.03 -28.01
N GLY A 620 7.96 6.65 -29.05
CA GLY A 620 9.36 7.07 -29.05
C GLY A 620 9.74 8.04 -30.16
N VAL A 621 10.75 8.85 -29.88
CA VAL A 621 11.38 9.79 -30.80
C VAL A 621 12.69 9.21 -31.31
N PHE A 622 12.85 9.08 -32.62
CA PHE A 622 14.12 8.72 -33.27
C PHE A 622 14.69 9.91 -34.03
N THR A 623 15.94 10.28 -33.74
CA THR A 623 16.68 11.33 -34.43
C THR A 623 17.71 10.68 -35.37
N TRP A 624 17.71 11.11 -36.63
CA TRP A 624 18.71 10.71 -37.63
C TRP A 624 19.92 11.64 -37.59
N LYS A 625 21.07 11.14 -38.08
CA LYS A 625 22.34 11.89 -38.18
C LYS A 625 22.26 13.21 -38.98
N ASP A 626 21.22 13.38 -39.79
CA ASP A 626 20.97 14.56 -40.62
C ASP A 626 20.03 15.59 -39.96
N GLY A 627 19.67 15.38 -38.68
CA GLY A 627 18.80 16.26 -37.91
C GLY A 627 17.30 16.02 -38.14
N ARG A 628 16.90 15.15 -39.08
CA ARG A 628 15.50 14.70 -39.14
C ARG A 628 15.14 13.95 -37.87
N ARG A 629 13.86 14.01 -37.47
CA ARG A 629 13.34 13.20 -36.35
C ARG A 629 11.99 12.58 -36.68
N PHE A 630 11.69 11.42 -36.13
CA PHE A 630 10.37 10.80 -36.16
C PHE A 630 9.85 10.67 -34.74
N GLN A 631 8.63 11.11 -34.51
CA GLN A 631 7.92 11.05 -33.24
C GLN A 631 6.64 10.26 -33.46
N GLY A 632 6.51 9.11 -32.83
CA GLY A 632 5.35 8.24 -33.04
C GLY A 632 5.48 6.88 -32.36
N PHE A 633 4.60 5.98 -32.74
CA PHE A 633 4.56 4.63 -32.18
C PHE A 633 5.47 3.64 -32.91
N TRP A 634 5.92 2.62 -32.17
CA TRP A 634 6.86 1.58 -32.57
C TRP A 634 6.38 0.20 -32.13
N GLN A 635 6.63 -0.82 -32.95
CA GLN A 635 6.38 -2.23 -32.63
C GLN A 635 7.46 -3.09 -33.28
N GLY A 636 8.07 -3.99 -32.50
CA GLY A 636 9.11 -4.91 -32.99
C GLY A 636 10.31 -4.20 -33.63
N GLY A 637 10.76 -3.08 -33.05
CA GLY A 637 11.86 -2.27 -33.58
C GLY A 637 11.51 -1.38 -34.78
N LYS A 638 10.29 -1.44 -35.31
CA LYS A 638 9.84 -0.72 -36.52
C LYS A 638 8.75 0.30 -36.19
N GLN A 639 8.65 1.36 -36.99
CA GLN A 639 7.59 2.37 -36.88
C GLN A 639 6.23 1.71 -37.15
N HIS A 640 5.27 1.88 -36.24
CA HIS A 640 3.96 1.24 -36.31
C HIS A 640 2.92 2.06 -35.54
N GLY A 641 1.77 2.35 -36.15
CA GLY A 641 0.77 3.28 -35.60
C GLY A 641 1.03 4.73 -36.04
N TYR A 642 0.35 5.69 -35.41
CA TYR A 642 0.49 7.10 -35.80
C TYR A 642 1.90 7.65 -35.53
N GLY A 643 2.42 8.46 -36.43
CA GLY A 643 3.67 9.18 -36.22
C GLY A 643 3.96 10.25 -37.25
N VAL A 644 4.79 11.21 -36.84
CA VAL A 644 5.19 12.40 -37.60
C VAL A 644 6.70 12.40 -37.80
N THR A 645 7.14 12.47 -39.06
CA THR A 645 8.54 12.75 -39.41
C THR A 645 8.69 14.25 -39.66
N TYR A 646 9.71 14.84 -39.05
CA TYR A 646 10.10 16.24 -39.20
C TYR A 646 11.43 16.37 -39.96
N LYS A 647 11.55 17.44 -40.73
CA LYS A 647 12.81 17.96 -41.26
C LYS A 647 13.68 18.58 -40.14
N PRO A 648 14.97 18.87 -40.39
CA PRO A 648 15.86 19.48 -39.38
C PRO A 648 15.43 20.88 -38.95
N ASP A 649 14.75 21.62 -39.84
CA ASP A 649 14.14 22.93 -39.58
C ASP A 649 12.84 22.86 -38.72
N GLY A 650 12.39 21.66 -38.37
CA GLY A 650 11.15 21.41 -37.63
C GLY A 650 9.88 21.35 -38.48
N ALA A 651 9.95 21.54 -39.80
CA ALA A 651 8.79 21.39 -40.68
C ALA A 651 8.39 19.91 -40.82
N ILE A 652 7.08 19.63 -40.92
CA ILE A 652 6.58 18.27 -41.10
C ILE A 652 6.98 17.76 -42.50
N LEU A 653 7.67 16.62 -42.53
CA LEU A 653 8.05 15.91 -43.76
C LEU A 653 7.00 14.89 -44.18
N ARG A 654 6.39 14.18 -43.21
CA ARG A 654 5.33 13.18 -43.42
C ARG A 654 4.59 12.95 -42.10
N GLN A 655 3.28 12.75 -42.14
CA GLN A 655 2.49 12.32 -40.98
C GLN A 655 1.44 11.29 -41.40
N GLY A 656 1.07 10.39 -40.50
CA GLY A 656 0.05 9.37 -40.76
C GLY A 656 0.30 8.07 -40.00
N VAL A 657 -0.41 7.01 -40.38
CA VAL A 657 -0.30 5.68 -39.76
C VAL A 657 0.75 4.84 -40.48
N TRP A 658 1.78 4.44 -39.75
CA TRP A 658 2.82 3.52 -40.21
C TRP A 658 2.42 2.07 -39.94
N ASN A 659 2.82 1.15 -40.81
CA ASN A 659 2.61 -0.28 -40.58
C ASN A 659 3.92 -1.07 -40.73
N MET A 660 4.53 -1.43 -39.60
CA MET A 660 5.76 -2.22 -39.53
C MET A 660 6.90 -1.67 -40.42
N GLY A 661 7.10 -0.36 -40.39
CA GLY A 661 8.11 0.37 -41.17
C GLY A 661 7.66 0.81 -42.57
N ARG A 662 6.46 0.42 -43.02
CA ARG A 662 5.87 0.99 -44.24
C ARG A 662 5.35 2.41 -43.95
N GLN A 663 5.71 3.34 -44.82
CA GLN A 663 5.27 4.74 -44.77
C GLN A 663 3.76 4.84 -45.02
N PRO A 664 3.07 5.85 -44.47
CA PRO A 664 1.70 6.18 -44.86
C PRO A 664 1.67 6.67 -46.32
N ASP A 665 0.63 6.25 -47.04
CA ASP A 665 0.34 6.71 -48.41
C ASP A 665 -0.17 8.16 -48.40
N GLU A 666 0.11 8.90 -49.47
CA GLU A 666 -0.17 10.35 -49.56
C GLU A 666 -1.68 10.69 -49.64
N SER A 667 -2.54 9.67 -49.75
CA SER A 667 -4.01 9.77 -49.69
C SER A 667 -4.60 9.52 -48.30
N THR A 668 -3.78 9.26 -47.27
CA THR A 668 -4.28 8.97 -45.91
C THR A 668 -4.71 10.27 -45.21
N PRO A 669 -5.97 10.41 -44.74
CA PRO A 669 -6.42 11.65 -44.11
C PRO A 669 -5.62 11.97 -42.85
N THR A 670 -5.28 13.25 -42.68
CA THR A 670 -4.80 13.78 -41.40
C THR A 670 -5.91 13.68 -40.37
N ALA A 671 -5.68 12.95 -39.27
CA ALA A 671 -6.61 12.94 -38.15
C ALA A 671 -6.72 14.35 -37.54
N PRO A 672 -7.93 14.76 -37.10
CA PRO A 672 -8.16 16.08 -36.51
C PRO A 672 -7.52 16.25 -35.12
#